data_AF-A0A929HBI7-F1
#
_entry.id   AF-A0A929HBI7-F1
#
_cell.length_a   1.000
_cell.length_b   1.000
_cell.length_c   1.000
_cell.angle_alpha   90.00
_cell.angle_beta   90.00
_cell.angle_gamma   90.00
#
_symmetry.space_group_name_H-M   'P 1'
#
loop_
_entity.id
_entity.type
_entity.pdbx_description
1 polymer ?
#
loop_
_entity_poly.entity_id
_entity_poly.type
_entity_poly.pdbx_seq_one_letter_code
_entity_poly.pdbx_strand_id
1 'polypeptide(L)'
;MAKLNFYKNGDVWLDFITASQELAFRKKLFNKPVYEEERIEQYLSDIDYSDSTISAYPNGEKFQAGNFKRVFFGDNYREEWMIPVEVPVFDFRKKGGLEIVQKGGNGQTKSLRLENDKKQQWVLRSLDKDPSKVIPEAVKMQLAVDVVQDQMSASLPWAALSVPRLADAAGIYHTNPEIVYLTKDPRLGPYMDDVWEGLYLFEERPNGNRKDVESFGRSKDIIGTPDMLDAFTDDHENQMDQVHLLKSRLFDVYIGDWDRHEDQWRWAGFKDGNETLYRAVPRDRDQTFFLSEGFFPWISSRRFALRITQGFDYEIKDMGGLISQGRWLDRRFLSDLSKEEWFETASQMQAGLTDETLTAAINDMPPQIAEIRGDITLNKLKTRRDKLPAFAEEYYSIISKKVDIVGSDKSEKFQVKRLNNSETEVKVWSLSSKGKKKDKIYDRVFKLDETNEIRLYGLKGKDEFDVEGVVDKGMKVRIIGGPGKDDIKDKSSVKGLTKRTIVYDSKKKNDIEFGTEARDRTSKLPQKNTYTYAAFNYNKFIPLAAIGYNVDEALIVGAGFMYTTHGFQKSPYASHHTFAAKYATGTNAFLFKYDGIYASVFRDIDLQVHLTYRDPMYAQNYFGMGNETEKQSDDIEYHHVRIGKIEVHPELSRTVQNNTFAAGLFYQKYTVEETPDRYISDANLDPEVFETQDYAGFNLRYLFDNTDSRTLPTRGLYW
;
A
#
# COMPACT_ATOMS: atom_id res chain seq x y z
N MET A 1 -27.31 4.67 -44.17
CA MET A 1 -27.26 4.00 -42.84
C MET A 1 -26.80 2.57 -43.04
N ALA A 2 -25.86 2.07 -42.23
CA ALA A 2 -25.49 0.65 -42.23
C ALA A 2 -26.16 -0.05 -41.04
N LYS A 3 -26.77 -1.21 -41.26
CA LYS A 3 -27.47 -2.00 -40.25
C LYS A 3 -27.01 -3.45 -40.30
N LEU A 4 -26.67 -4.00 -39.14
CA LEU A 4 -26.46 -5.44 -38.97
C LEU A 4 -27.76 -6.09 -38.50
N ASN A 5 -28.22 -7.11 -39.22
CA ASN A 5 -29.39 -7.90 -38.86
C ASN A 5 -28.96 -9.32 -38.50
N PHE A 6 -29.36 -9.77 -37.32
CA PHE A 6 -29.10 -11.11 -36.80
C PHE A 6 -30.39 -11.92 -36.91
N TYR A 7 -30.33 -13.06 -37.61
CA TYR A 7 -31.50 -13.92 -37.83
C TYR A 7 -31.37 -15.21 -37.00
N LYS A 8 -32.51 -15.79 -36.62
CA LYS A 8 -32.58 -17.01 -35.78
C LYS A 8 -31.91 -18.24 -36.41
N ASN A 9 -31.68 -18.24 -37.72
CA ASN A 9 -30.97 -19.31 -38.43
C ASN A 9 -29.43 -19.13 -38.44
N GLY A 10 -28.91 -18.17 -37.66
CA GLY A 10 -27.47 -17.90 -37.53
C GLY A 10 -26.88 -17.07 -38.66
N ASP A 11 -27.74 -16.49 -39.50
CA ASP A 11 -27.32 -15.56 -40.54
C ASP A 11 -27.10 -14.16 -39.97
N VAL A 12 -25.97 -13.56 -40.33
CA VAL A 12 -25.70 -12.15 -40.08
C VAL A 12 -25.61 -11.44 -41.42
N TRP A 13 -26.49 -10.45 -41.61
CA TRP A 13 -26.56 -9.66 -42.85
C TRP A 13 -26.20 -8.21 -42.57
N LEU A 14 -25.33 -7.65 -43.42
CA LEU A 14 -25.04 -6.23 -43.49
C LEU A 14 -25.91 -5.60 -44.57
N ASP A 15 -26.74 -4.65 -44.16
CA ASP A 15 -27.61 -3.87 -45.03
C ASP A 15 -27.14 -2.42 -45.06
N PHE A 16 -26.94 -1.86 -46.25
CA PHE A 16 -26.83 -0.43 -46.46
C PHE A 16 -28.16 0.11 -46.94
N ILE A 17 -28.69 1.06 -46.20
CA ILE A 17 -29.98 1.70 -46.44
C ILE A 17 -29.72 3.15 -46.88
N THR A 18 -30.34 3.57 -47.97
CA THR A 18 -30.28 4.94 -48.51
C THR A 18 -30.96 5.95 -47.58
N ALA A 19 -30.81 7.24 -47.86
CA ALA A 19 -31.55 8.29 -47.16
C ALA A 19 -33.08 8.19 -47.35
N SER A 20 -33.55 7.55 -48.44
CA SER A 20 -34.96 7.25 -48.72
C SER A 20 -35.50 6.01 -47.98
N GLN A 21 -34.72 5.42 -47.06
CA GLN A 21 -35.03 4.15 -46.37
C GLN A 21 -35.10 2.91 -47.28
N GLU A 22 -34.54 2.97 -48.48
CA GLU A 22 -34.48 1.84 -49.40
C GLU A 22 -33.20 1.04 -49.22
N LEU A 23 -33.27 -0.29 -49.38
CA LEU A 23 -32.11 -1.15 -49.29
C LEU A 23 -31.22 -0.97 -50.54
N ALA A 24 -30.07 -0.32 -50.38
CA ALA A 24 -29.10 -0.10 -51.45
C ALA A 24 -28.23 -1.34 -51.71
N PHE A 25 -27.82 -2.02 -50.64
CA PHE A 25 -26.91 -3.17 -50.72
C PHE A 25 -27.12 -4.09 -49.54
N ARG A 26 -27.08 -5.39 -49.79
CA ARG A 26 -27.16 -6.43 -48.75
C ARG A 26 -26.08 -7.48 -49.00
N LYS A 27 -25.29 -7.79 -47.97
CA LYS A 27 -24.30 -8.87 -48.00
C LYS A 27 -24.43 -9.75 -46.77
N LYS A 28 -24.47 -11.06 -46.99
CA LYS A 28 -24.34 -12.04 -45.93
C LYS A 28 -22.90 -12.02 -45.45
N LEU A 29 -22.68 -11.61 -44.21
CA LEU A 29 -21.34 -11.55 -43.62
C LEU A 29 -20.91 -12.92 -43.11
N PHE A 30 -21.84 -13.65 -42.49
CA PHE A 30 -21.57 -14.94 -41.90
C PHE A 30 -22.83 -15.81 -41.89
N ASN A 31 -22.63 -17.13 -41.97
CA ASN A 31 -23.63 -18.17 -41.76
C ASN A 31 -23.01 -19.16 -40.78
N LYS A 32 -23.44 -19.15 -39.52
CA LYS A 32 -23.22 -20.28 -38.61
C LYS A 32 -24.49 -21.12 -38.67
N PRO A 33 -24.46 -22.38 -39.12
CA PRO A 33 -25.61 -23.26 -38.88
C PRO A 33 -25.87 -23.27 -37.37
N VAL A 34 -27.09 -22.92 -36.99
CA VAL A 34 -27.55 -23.06 -35.61
C VAL A 34 -27.78 -24.55 -35.42
N TYR A 35 -26.86 -25.21 -34.71
CA TYR A 35 -27.09 -26.57 -34.26
C TYR A 35 -28.37 -26.59 -33.42
N GLU A 36 -29.16 -27.65 -33.53
CA GLU A 36 -30.35 -27.81 -32.69
C GLU A 36 -29.94 -27.68 -31.22
N GLU A 37 -30.62 -26.81 -30.49
CA GLU A 37 -30.31 -26.46 -29.09
C GLU A 37 -30.29 -27.72 -28.22
N GLU A 38 -31.27 -28.60 -28.40
CA GLU A 38 -31.35 -29.92 -27.75
C GLU A 38 -30.12 -30.79 -28.01
N ARG A 39 -29.56 -30.76 -29.24
CA ARG A 39 -28.36 -31.54 -29.59
C ARG A 39 -27.10 -30.96 -28.95
N ILE A 40 -27.02 -29.63 -28.83
CA ILE A 40 -25.93 -28.97 -28.09
C ILE A 40 -26.05 -29.32 -26.61
N GLU A 41 -27.22 -29.17 -26.01
CA GLU A 41 -27.46 -29.49 -24.60
C GLU A 41 -27.13 -30.94 -24.30
N GLN A 42 -27.54 -31.88 -25.16
CA GLN A 42 -27.19 -33.29 -25.03
C GLN A 42 -25.68 -33.50 -25.10
N TYR A 43 -25.01 -32.96 -26.12
CA TYR A 43 -23.55 -33.08 -26.26
C TYR A 43 -22.80 -32.51 -25.04
N LEU A 44 -23.21 -31.35 -24.52
CA LEU A 44 -22.59 -30.75 -23.34
C LEU A 44 -22.88 -31.54 -22.06
N SER A 45 -24.05 -32.19 -21.98
CA SER A 45 -24.43 -33.04 -20.84
C SER A 45 -23.67 -34.38 -20.80
N ASP A 46 -23.26 -34.89 -21.96
CA ASP A 46 -22.48 -36.12 -22.10
C ASP A 46 -21.00 -35.94 -21.65
N ILE A 47 -20.51 -34.71 -21.49
CA ILE A 47 -19.14 -34.44 -21.04
C ILE A 47 -19.01 -34.67 -19.53
N ASP A 48 -18.33 -35.77 -19.18
CA ASP A 48 -18.04 -36.20 -17.81
C ASP A 48 -16.53 -36.19 -17.55
N TYR A 49 -16.09 -35.39 -16.59
CA TYR A 49 -14.70 -35.38 -16.10
C TYR A 49 -14.61 -35.72 -14.61
N SER A 50 -15.68 -36.25 -14.02
CA SER A 50 -15.82 -36.40 -12.56
C SER A 50 -14.84 -37.41 -11.94
N ASP A 51 -14.38 -38.38 -12.72
CA ASP A 51 -13.38 -39.40 -12.37
C ASP A 51 -12.05 -39.20 -13.09
N SER A 52 -11.91 -38.12 -13.86
CA SER A 52 -10.75 -37.86 -14.70
C SER A 52 -9.65 -37.14 -13.94
N THR A 53 -8.42 -37.65 -14.03
CA THR A 53 -7.20 -36.99 -13.54
C THR A 53 -6.21 -36.77 -14.68
N ILE A 54 -5.30 -35.82 -14.47
CA ILE A 54 -4.20 -35.54 -15.39
C ILE A 54 -2.94 -35.17 -14.61
N SER A 55 -1.78 -35.61 -15.12
CA SER A 55 -0.48 -35.17 -14.61
C SER A 55 -0.09 -33.86 -15.31
N ALA A 56 0.08 -32.79 -14.54
CA ALA A 56 0.37 -31.46 -15.06
C ALA A 56 1.22 -30.63 -14.08
N TYR A 57 1.82 -29.55 -14.58
CA TYR A 57 2.57 -28.57 -13.78
C TYR A 57 2.27 -27.14 -14.30
N PRO A 58 2.51 -26.09 -13.50
CA PRO A 58 2.00 -24.74 -13.78
C PRO A 58 2.83 -23.95 -14.82
N ASN A 59 3.35 -24.60 -15.87
CA ASN A 59 4.10 -23.97 -16.97
C ASN A 59 5.37 -23.21 -16.50
N GLY A 60 6.18 -23.89 -15.69
CA GLY A 60 7.37 -23.34 -15.04
C GLY A 60 8.63 -23.18 -15.91
N GLU A 61 8.63 -23.64 -17.15
CA GLU A 61 9.80 -23.64 -18.04
C GLU A 61 10.34 -22.24 -18.29
N LYS A 62 9.44 -21.25 -18.32
CA LYS A 62 9.79 -19.82 -18.44
C LYS A 62 10.60 -19.28 -17.26
N PHE A 63 10.60 -19.99 -16.12
CA PHE A 63 11.41 -19.61 -14.95
C PHE A 63 12.77 -20.28 -14.91
N GLN A 64 13.11 -21.15 -15.88
CA GLN A 64 14.43 -21.77 -15.92
C GLN A 64 15.55 -20.73 -15.86
N ALA A 65 16.55 -21.03 -15.04
CA ALA A 65 17.60 -20.10 -14.70
C ALA A 65 18.93 -20.85 -14.50
N GLY A 66 19.98 -20.38 -15.18
CA GLY A 66 21.35 -20.79 -14.89
C GLY A 66 21.93 -20.10 -13.66
N ASN A 67 23.14 -20.50 -13.25
CA ASN A 67 23.78 -20.03 -12.01
C ASN A 67 23.85 -18.50 -11.90
N PHE A 68 24.18 -17.80 -12.99
CA PHE A 68 24.26 -16.34 -12.98
C PHE A 68 22.91 -15.69 -12.64
N LYS A 69 21.81 -16.13 -13.28
CA LYS A 69 20.46 -15.61 -13.02
C LYS A 69 20.02 -15.90 -11.59
N ARG A 70 20.36 -17.09 -11.05
CA ARG A 70 20.04 -17.49 -9.67
C ARG A 70 20.75 -16.63 -8.61
N VAL A 71 21.99 -16.21 -8.85
CA VAL A 71 22.69 -15.29 -7.92
C VAL A 71 21.95 -13.94 -7.81
N PHE A 72 21.46 -13.40 -8.92
CA PHE A 72 20.82 -12.09 -8.95
C PHE A 72 19.33 -12.11 -8.59
N PHE A 73 18.60 -13.18 -8.94
CA PHE A 73 17.14 -13.29 -8.82
C PHE A 73 16.66 -14.50 -7.99
N GLY A 74 17.56 -15.17 -7.30
CA GLY A 74 17.27 -16.23 -6.34
C GLY A 74 17.12 -17.62 -6.96
N ASP A 75 16.95 -18.64 -6.13
CA ASP A 75 16.52 -19.98 -6.58
C ASP A 75 14.98 -20.06 -6.58
N ASN A 76 14.34 -19.43 -5.59
CA ASN A 76 12.90 -19.36 -5.38
C ASN A 76 12.24 -20.76 -5.51
N TYR A 77 11.02 -20.82 -6.03
CA TYR A 77 10.26 -22.05 -6.23
C TYR A 77 10.36 -22.62 -7.66
N ARG A 78 11.43 -22.30 -8.39
CA ARG A 78 11.53 -22.63 -9.83
C ARG A 78 11.35 -24.13 -10.13
N GLU A 79 11.79 -24.99 -9.22
CA GLU A 79 11.66 -26.44 -9.36
C GLU A 79 10.21 -26.90 -9.13
N GLU A 80 9.54 -26.36 -8.10
CA GLU A 80 8.14 -26.63 -7.75
C GLU A 80 7.18 -26.24 -8.87
N TRP A 81 7.54 -25.26 -9.70
CA TRP A 81 6.78 -24.86 -10.88
C TRP A 81 6.90 -25.85 -12.06
N MET A 82 7.84 -26.81 -12.01
CA MET A 82 8.12 -27.78 -13.09
C MET A 82 7.84 -29.24 -12.70
N ILE A 83 7.50 -29.52 -11.44
CA ILE A 83 7.19 -30.87 -10.99
C ILE A 83 5.78 -31.26 -11.43
N PRO A 84 5.62 -32.32 -12.27
CA PRO A 84 4.30 -32.83 -12.63
C PRO A 84 3.61 -33.43 -11.42
N VAL A 85 2.36 -33.04 -11.20
CA VAL A 85 1.50 -33.57 -10.14
C VAL A 85 0.18 -34.03 -10.74
N GLU A 86 -0.39 -35.08 -10.16
CA GLU A 86 -1.71 -35.58 -10.57
C GLU A 86 -2.80 -34.71 -9.95
N VAL A 87 -3.66 -34.14 -10.79
CA VAL A 87 -4.78 -33.28 -10.38
C VAL A 87 -6.07 -33.70 -11.07
N PRO A 88 -7.24 -33.49 -10.44
CA PRO A 88 -8.52 -33.74 -11.08
C PRO A 88 -8.77 -32.75 -12.25
N VAL A 89 -9.40 -33.24 -13.30
CA VAL A 89 -9.92 -32.38 -14.37
C VAL A 89 -11.16 -31.64 -13.87
N PHE A 90 -11.27 -30.35 -14.21
CA PHE A 90 -12.39 -29.53 -13.80
C PHE A 90 -13.66 -29.94 -14.54
N ASP A 91 -14.73 -30.23 -13.81
CA ASP A 91 -16.04 -30.60 -14.35
C ASP A 91 -17.10 -29.57 -13.95
N PHE A 92 -17.78 -28.99 -14.93
CA PHE A 92 -18.88 -28.04 -14.71
C PHE A 92 -20.09 -28.67 -14.02
N ARG A 93 -20.23 -30.00 -13.99
CA ARG A 93 -21.32 -30.68 -13.26
C ARG A 93 -21.09 -30.71 -11.74
N LYS A 94 -19.89 -30.31 -11.27
CA LYS A 94 -19.60 -30.16 -9.82
C LYS A 94 -20.60 -29.20 -9.16
N LYS A 95 -20.80 -29.37 -7.85
CA LYS A 95 -21.59 -28.47 -6.98
C LYS A 95 -23.03 -28.18 -7.47
N GLY A 96 -23.65 -29.12 -8.21
CA GLY A 96 -25.03 -29.00 -8.70
C GLY A 96 -25.15 -28.41 -10.11
N GLY A 97 -24.04 -28.30 -10.84
CA GLY A 97 -23.99 -27.62 -12.14
C GLY A 97 -23.54 -26.18 -11.98
N LEU A 98 -22.43 -25.84 -12.63
CA LEU A 98 -21.80 -24.52 -12.59
C LEU A 98 -21.92 -23.86 -13.96
N GLU A 99 -22.34 -22.61 -13.96
CA GLU A 99 -22.41 -21.75 -15.13
C GLU A 99 -21.47 -20.56 -14.97
N ILE A 100 -20.90 -20.09 -16.08
CA ILE A 100 -20.01 -18.93 -16.08
C ILE A 100 -20.85 -17.66 -16.07
N VAL A 101 -20.80 -16.91 -14.97
CA VAL A 101 -21.54 -15.65 -14.83
C VAL A 101 -20.70 -14.42 -15.15
N GLN A 102 -19.38 -14.50 -14.97
CA GLN A 102 -18.51 -13.35 -15.18
C GLN A 102 -17.06 -13.78 -15.44
N LYS A 103 -16.39 -13.08 -16.35
CA LYS A 103 -14.91 -13.11 -16.45
C LYS A 103 -14.31 -12.12 -15.44
N GLY A 104 -13.35 -12.58 -14.66
CA GLY A 104 -12.58 -11.78 -13.70
C GLY A 104 -11.09 -11.70 -14.04
N GLY A 105 -10.34 -11.00 -13.17
CA GLY A 105 -8.88 -10.88 -13.23
C GLY A 105 -8.41 -9.48 -13.66
N ASN A 106 -7.47 -8.91 -12.90
CA ASN A 106 -6.88 -7.58 -13.15
C ASN A 106 -5.79 -7.61 -14.25
N GLY A 107 -6.00 -8.41 -15.31
CA GLY A 107 -5.08 -8.53 -16.44
C GLY A 107 -3.92 -9.52 -16.27
N GLN A 108 -3.48 -9.84 -15.04
CA GLN A 108 -2.42 -10.83 -14.79
C GLN A 108 -2.92 -12.28 -14.80
N THR A 109 -3.94 -12.55 -14.00
CA THR A 109 -4.59 -13.87 -13.87
C THR A 109 -5.83 -13.93 -14.73
N LYS A 110 -6.06 -15.08 -15.34
CA LYS A 110 -7.33 -15.39 -16.01
C LYS A 110 -8.25 -16.01 -14.97
N SER A 111 -9.42 -15.41 -14.77
CA SER A 111 -10.37 -15.90 -13.78
C SER A 111 -11.79 -15.97 -14.33
N LEU A 112 -12.52 -16.99 -13.91
CA LEU A 112 -13.95 -17.14 -14.15
C LEU A 112 -14.68 -17.17 -12.81
N ARG A 113 -15.77 -16.41 -12.74
CA ARG A 113 -16.78 -16.57 -11.69
C ARG A 113 -17.81 -17.57 -12.18
N LEU A 114 -18.04 -18.56 -11.35
CA LEU A 114 -18.98 -19.64 -11.59
C LEU A 114 -20.13 -19.52 -10.60
N GLU A 115 -21.33 -19.90 -11.01
CA GLU A 115 -22.54 -19.88 -10.19
C GLU A 115 -23.35 -21.16 -10.41
N ASN A 116 -23.96 -21.69 -9.36
CA ASN A 116 -24.91 -22.80 -9.50
C ASN A 116 -26.38 -22.36 -9.51
N ASP A 117 -27.27 -23.31 -9.72
CA ASP A 117 -28.74 -23.14 -9.66
C ASP A 117 -29.23 -22.44 -8.38
N LYS A 118 -28.55 -22.67 -7.25
CA LYS A 118 -28.81 -22.07 -5.93
C LYS A 118 -28.19 -20.68 -5.74
N LYS A 119 -27.61 -20.07 -6.79
CA LYS A 119 -26.95 -18.75 -6.74
C LYS A 119 -25.73 -18.68 -5.83
N GLN A 120 -25.12 -19.82 -5.53
CA GLN A 120 -23.85 -19.92 -4.82
C GLN A 120 -22.72 -19.75 -5.83
N GLN A 121 -21.64 -19.09 -5.42
CA GLN A 121 -20.57 -18.72 -6.34
C GLN A 121 -19.22 -19.33 -5.98
N TRP A 122 -18.45 -19.62 -7.03
CA TRP A 122 -17.08 -20.08 -6.99
C TRP A 122 -16.21 -19.24 -7.91
N VAL A 123 -14.90 -19.32 -7.69
CA VAL A 123 -13.89 -18.71 -8.56
C VAL A 123 -12.98 -19.81 -9.07
N LEU A 124 -12.74 -19.78 -10.38
CA LEU A 124 -11.66 -20.50 -11.04
C LEU A 124 -10.59 -19.46 -11.43
N ARG A 125 -9.35 -19.61 -10.97
CA ARG A 125 -8.26 -18.64 -11.19
C ARG A 125 -7.00 -19.36 -11.66
N SER A 126 -6.41 -18.93 -12.77
CA SER A 126 -5.21 -19.57 -13.30
C SER A 126 -4.05 -19.49 -12.31
N LEU A 127 -3.30 -20.58 -12.13
CA LEU A 127 -2.04 -20.55 -11.37
C LEU A 127 -0.95 -19.82 -12.16
N ASP A 128 -0.88 -20.09 -13.45
CA ASP A 128 -0.06 -19.32 -14.36
C ASP A 128 -0.60 -17.87 -14.47
N LYS A 129 0.28 -16.88 -14.48
CA LYS A 129 -0.07 -15.46 -14.67
C LYS A 129 0.81 -14.81 -15.74
N ASP A 130 0.24 -13.83 -16.42
CA ASP A 130 0.86 -13.04 -17.48
C ASP A 130 0.98 -11.57 -17.04
N PRO A 131 2.17 -11.11 -16.60
CA PRO A 131 2.38 -9.75 -16.13
C PRO A 131 2.43 -8.72 -17.26
N SER A 132 2.42 -9.11 -18.53
CA SER A 132 2.59 -8.18 -19.66
C SER A 132 1.54 -7.06 -19.72
N LYS A 133 0.36 -7.29 -19.14
CA LYS A 133 -0.76 -6.34 -19.13
C LYS A 133 -0.72 -5.34 -17.97
N VAL A 134 0.11 -5.55 -16.94
CA VAL A 134 0.18 -4.65 -15.77
C VAL A 134 1.38 -3.72 -15.77
N ILE A 135 2.37 -3.97 -16.62
CA ILE A 135 3.55 -3.11 -16.71
C ILE A 135 3.14 -1.83 -17.44
N PRO A 136 3.31 -0.64 -16.82
CA PRO A 136 2.96 0.62 -17.46
C PRO A 136 3.67 0.80 -18.80
N GLU A 137 2.97 1.28 -19.82
CA GLU A 137 3.51 1.41 -21.19
C GLU A 137 4.82 2.20 -21.24
N ALA A 138 4.97 3.22 -20.38
CA ALA A 138 6.17 4.05 -20.26
C ALA A 138 7.46 3.28 -19.89
N VAL A 139 7.34 2.12 -19.26
CA VAL A 139 8.48 1.25 -18.85
C VAL A 139 8.37 -0.15 -19.45
N LYS A 140 7.43 -0.37 -20.37
CA LYS A 140 7.14 -1.66 -20.98
C LYS A 140 8.17 -2.00 -22.05
N MET A 141 9.32 -2.49 -21.58
CA MET A 141 10.33 -3.14 -22.40
C MET A 141 10.34 -4.64 -22.12
N GLN A 142 10.75 -5.45 -23.10
CA GLN A 142 10.79 -6.91 -22.94
C GLN A 142 11.56 -7.34 -21.69
N LEU A 143 12.69 -6.70 -21.40
CA LEU A 143 13.48 -6.94 -20.20
C LEU A 143 12.69 -6.72 -18.89
N ALA A 144 11.84 -5.70 -18.83
CA ALA A 144 11.02 -5.42 -17.65
C ALA A 144 9.92 -6.49 -17.49
N VAL A 145 9.32 -6.94 -18.59
CA VAL A 145 8.37 -8.06 -18.59
C VAL A 145 9.05 -9.33 -18.10
N ASP A 146 10.24 -9.64 -18.61
CA ASP A 146 10.99 -10.84 -18.24
C ASP A 146 11.40 -10.84 -16.77
N VAL A 147 11.82 -9.69 -16.23
CA VAL A 147 12.16 -9.55 -14.80
C VAL A 147 10.92 -9.75 -13.93
N VAL A 148 9.79 -9.09 -14.24
CA VAL A 148 8.55 -9.26 -13.46
C VAL A 148 8.03 -10.69 -13.55
N GLN A 149 8.06 -11.29 -14.75
CA GLN A 149 7.68 -12.68 -14.95
C GLN A 149 8.58 -13.60 -14.11
N ASP A 150 9.91 -13.44 -14.15
CA ASP A 150 10.84 -14.26 -13.37
C ASP A 150 10.57 -14.18 -11.86
N GLN A 151 10.21 -12.99 -11.36
CA GLN A 151 9.86 -12.82 -9.95
C GLN A 151 8.59 -13.55 -9.52
N MET A 152 7.74 -14.00 -10.44
CA MET A 152 6.61 -14.86 -10.09
C MET A 152 7.03 -16.24 -9.60
N SER A 153 8.26 -16.69 -9.90
CA SER A 153 8.84 -17.91 -9.33
C SER A 153 8.97 -17.87 -7.81
N ALA A 154 8.86 -16.68 -7.20
CA ALA A 154 8.86 -16.46 -5.75
C ALA A 154 7.58 -16.90 -5.03
N SER A 155 6.45 -17.03 -5.73
CA SER A 155 5.22 -17.57 -5.15
C SER A 155 5.19 -19.10 -5.30
N LEU A 156 4.85 -19.81 -4.22
CA LEU A 156 4.69 -21.27 -4.24
C LEU A 156 3.30 -21.63 -4.78
N PRO A 157 3.16 -22.30 -5.95
CA PRO A 157 1.86 -22.54 -6.58
C PRO A 157 0.85 -23.30 -5.72
N TRP A 158 1.37 -24.14 -4.82
CA TRP A 158 0.61 -25.10 -4.02
C TRP A 158 0.32 -24.60 -2.59
N ALA A 159 0.87 -23.46 -2.18
CA ALA A 159 0.84 -22.99 -0.80
C ALA A 159 -0.58 -22.80 -0.24
N ALA A 160 -1.52 -22.38 -1.09
CA ALA A 160 -2.90 -22.16 -0.69
C ALA A 160 -3.58 -23.43 -0.14
N LEU A 161 -3.14 -24.62 -0.57
CA LEU A 161 -3.68 -25.91 -0.12
C LEU A 161 -3.40 -26.19 1.36
N SER A 162 -2.31 -25.65 1.91
CA SER A 162 -1.97 -25.78 3.33
C SER A 162 -2.80 -24.86 4.24
N VAL A 163 -3.42 -23.82 3.67
CA VAL A 163 -4.04 -22.75 4.47
C VAL A 163 -5.29 -23.19 5.23
N PRO A 164 -6.26 -23.94 4.66
CA PRO A 164 -7.48 -24.32 5.36
C PRO A 164 -7.22 -24.96 6.73
N ARG A 165 -6.35 -25.97 6.78
CA ARG A 165 -6.02 -26.67 8.03
C ARG A 165 -5.37 -25.77 9.06
N LEU A 166 -4.45 -24.90 8.63
CA LEU A 166 -3.80 -23.93 9.51
C LEU A 166 -4.81 -22.88 10.01
N ALA A 167 -5.74 -22.45 9.16
CA ALA A 167 -6.78 -21.47 9.48
C ALA A 167 -7.82 -22.02 10.47
N ASP A 168 -8.26 -23.27 10.29
CA ASP A 168 -9.11 -23.99 11.24
C ASP A 168 -8.45 -24.06 12.62
N ALA A 169 -7.18 -24.46 12.66
CA ALA A 169 -6.40 -24.53 13.91
C ALA A 169 -6.18 -23.16 14.56
N ALA A 170 -6.08 -22.10 13.76
CA ALA A 170 -6.00 -20.72 14.22
C ALA A 170 -7.38 -20.15 14.63
N GLY A 171 -8.48 -20.85 14.33
CA GLY A 171 -9.85 -20.43 14.62
C GLY A 171 -10.29 -19.20 13.80
N ILE A 172 -9.90 -19.14 12.53
CA ILE A 172 -10.30 -18.08 11.60
C ILE A 172 -11.07 -18.64 10.41
N TYR A 173 -11.90 -17.80 9.78
CA TYR A 173 -12.55 -18.16 8.52
C TYR A 173 -11.57 -18.24 7.34
N HIS A 174 -11.90 -19.09 6.36
CA HIS A 174 -11.07 -19.32 5.17
C HIS A 174 -11.86 -19.90 4.00
N THR A 175 -11.31 -19.77 2.79
CA THR A 175 -11.77 -20.51 1.61
C THR A 175 -11.18 -21.93 1.60
N ASN A 176 -11.72 -22.81 0.75
CA ASN A 176 -11.24 -24.19 0.60
C ASN A 176 -10.72 -24.39 -0.83
N PRO A 177 -9.47 -23.98 -1.12
CA PRO A 177 -8.92 -24.09 -2.46
C PRO A 177 -8.65 -25.54 -2.84
N GLU A 178 -9.02 -25.89 -4.06
CA GLU A 178 -8.63 -27.11 -4.77
C GLU A 178 -7.82 -26.70 -6.01
N ILE A 179 -6.80 -27.47 -6.40
CA ILE A 179 -6.17 -27.31 -7.71
C ILE A 179 -6.79 -28.29 -8.69
N VAL A 180 -7.23 -27.77 -9.83
CA VAL A 180 -7.89 -28.52 -10.90
C VAL A 180 -7.24 -28.19 -12.24
N TYR A 181 -7.35 -29.11 -13.20
CA TYR A 181 -6.94 -28.85 -14.58
C TYR A 181 -8.15 -28.49 -15.44
N LEU A 182 -8.16 -27.29 -16.02
CA LEU A 182 -9.18 -26.87 -16.98
C LEU A 182 -8.74 -27.28 -18.40
N THR A 183 -9.48 -28.18 -19.03
CA THR A 183 -9.30 -28.54 -20.45
C THR A 183 -9.98 -27.50 -21.35
N LYS A 184 -9.82 -27.63 -22.68
CA LYS A 184 -10.62 -26.88 -23.66
C LYS A 184 -12.07 -27.39 -23.73
N ASP A 185 -12.78 -27.30 -22.62
CA ASP A 185 -14.16 -27.73 -22.45
C ASP A 185 -15.13 -26.84 -23.25
N PRO A 186 -15.92 -27.37 -24.19
CA PRO A 186 -16.91 -26.61 -24.97
C PRO A 186 -17.86 -25.75 -24.13
N ARG A 187 -18.13 -26.13 -22.88
CA ARG A 187 -18.96 -25.37 -21.91
C ARG A 187 -18.35 -24.01 -21.54
N LEU A 188 -17.07 -23.77 -21.84
CA LEU A 188 -16.45 -22.45 -21.76
C LEU A 188 -17.06 -21.43 -22.73
N GLY A 189 -17.69 -21.90 -23.82
CA GLY A 189 -18.40 -21.07 -24.79
C GLY A 189 -17.56 -19.87 -25.27
N PRO A 190 -18.05 -18.62 -25.12
CA PRO A 190 -17.34 -17.43 -25.60
C PRO A 190 -16.05 -17.13 -24.83
N TYR A 191 -15.83 -17.75 -23.66
CA TYR A 191 -14.65 -17.52 -22.84
C TYR A 191 -13.46 -18.39 -23.27
N MET A 192 -13.64 -19.35 -24.18
CA MET A 192 -12.62 -20.32 -24.60
C MET A 192 -11.32 -19.68 -25.07
N ASP A 193 -11.37 -18.56 -25.80
CA ASP A 193 -10.17 -17.86 -26.30
C ASP A 193 -9.47 -17.03 -25.20
N ASP A 194 -10.23 -16.70 -24.15
CA ASP A 194 -9.81 -15.84 -23.07
C ASP A 194 -9.22 -16.61 -21.89
N VAL A 195 -9.71 -17.82 -21.62
CA VAL A 195 -9.08 -18.77 -20.69
C VAL A 195 -8.15 -19.69 -21.45
N TRP A 196 -7.05 -20.13 -20.84
CA TRP A 196 -6.23 -21.19 -21.43
C TRP A 196 -6.50 -22.50 -20.73
N GLU A 197 -6.20 -23.58 -21.42
CA GLU A 197 -6.07 -24.90 -20.84
C GLU A 197 -4.87 -24.92 -19.85
N GLY A 198 -5.02 -25.54 -18.69
CA GLY A 198 -3.97 -25.58 -17.67
C GLY A 198 -4.47 -25.69 -16.23
N LEU A 199 -3.59 -25.40 -15.26
CA LEU A 199 -3.91 -25.48 -13.83
C LEU A 199 -4.59 -24.22 -13.31
N TYR A 200 -5.66 -24.44 -12.54
CA TYR A 200 -6.44 -23.39 -11.89
C TYR A 200 -6.67 -23.73 -10.42
N LEU A 201 -6.68 -22.69 -9.59
CA LEU A 201 -7.22 -22.73 -8.25
C LEU A 201 -8.74 -22.55 -8.32
N PHE A 202 -9.47 -23.51 -7.77
CA PHE A 202 -10.93 -23.53 -7.65
C PHE A 202 -11.31 -23.39 -6.19
N GLU A 203 -12.09 -22.36 -5.84
CA GLU A 203 -12.49 -22.10 -4.44
C GLU A 203 -13.88 -21.47 -4.35
N GLU A 204 -14.53 -21.65 -3.19
CA GLU A 204 -15.74 -20.90 -2.86
C GLU A 204 -15.50 -19.38 -2.91
N ARG A 205 -16.44 -18.63 -3.50
CA ARG A 205 -16.47 -17.18 -3.38
C ARG A 205 -17.23 -16.78 -2.10
N PRO A 206 -16.59 -16.10 -1.12
CA PRO A 206 -17.30 -15.60 0.05
C PRO A 206 -18.09 -14.34 -0.32
N ASN A 207 -19.33 -14.51 -0.76
CA ASN A 207 -20.21 -13.40 -1.16
C ASN A 207 -21.68 -13.81 -1.05
N GLY A 208 -22.54 -12.90 -0.58
CA GLY A 208 -23.96 -13.13 -0.42
C GLY A 208 -24.25 -14.23 0.60
N ASN A 209 -25.25 -15.06 0.32
CA ASN A 209 -25.67 -16.12 1.23
C ASN A 209 -24.82 -17.37 1.09
N ARG A 210 -23.96 -17.63 2.08
CA ARG A 210 -23.10 -18.81 2.17
C ARG A 210 -23.36 -19.63 3.44
N LYS A 211 -24.63 -19.77 3.83
CA LYS A 211 -25.03 -20.63 4.96
C LYS A 211 -24.63 -22.10 4.79
N ASP A 212 -24.30 -22.50 3.56
CA ASP A 212 -23.79 -23.82 3.18
C ASP A 212 -22.33 -24.06 3.59
N VAL A 213 -21.54 -23.00 3.82
CA VAL A 213 -20.10 -23.12 4.08
C VAL A 213 -19.80 -22.87 5.55
N GLU A 214 -19.29 -23.90 6.22
CA GLU A 214 -18.90 -23.82 7.62
C GLU A 214 -17.69 -22.91 7.85
N SER A 215 -16.68 -22.98 6.99
CA SER A 215 -15.47 -22.16 7.06
C SER A 215 -15.72 -20.65 6.84
N PHE A 216 -16.94 -20.24 6.47
CA PHE A 216 -17.40 -18.84 6.43
C PHE A 216 -18.33 -18.49 7.61
N GLY A 217 -18.38 -19.34 8.64
CA GLY A 217 -19.28 -19.23 9.78
C GLY A 217 -20.75 -19.45 9.44
N ARG A 218 -21.08 -20.03 8.28
CA ARG A 218 -22.45 -20.20 7.77
C ARG A 218 -23.23 -18.88 7.69
N SER A 219 -22.54 -17.78 7.38
CA SER A 219 -23.20 -16.47 7.24
C SER A 219 -24.16 -16.44 6.05
N LYS A 220 -25.31 -15.78 6.26
CA LYS A 220 -26.31 -15.52 5.22
C LYS A 220 -26.04 -14.25 4.43
N ASP A 221 -25.08 -13.43 4.88
CA ASP A 221 -24.77 -12.14 4.29
C ASP A 221 -23.26 -11.87 4.39
N ILE A 222 -22.57 -12.11 3.27
CA ILE A 222 -21.15 -11.83 3.13
C ILE A 222 -20.95 -10.71 2.12
N ILE A 223 -20.36 -9.59 2.55
CA ILE A 223 -20.20 -8.37 1.76
C ILE A 223 -18.74 -8.02 1.47
N GLY A 224 -18.50 -7.07 0.57
CA GLY A 224 -17.17 -6.53 0.28
C GLY A 224 -16.73 -5.48 1.30
N THR A 225 -15.43 -5.16 1.29
CA THR A 225 -14.87 -4.10 2.14
C THR A 225 -15.51 -2.73 1.91
N PRO A 226 -15.79 -2.28 0.67
CA PRO A 226 -16.50 -1.01 0.47
C PRO A 226 -17.88 -0.98 1.14
N ASP A 227 -18.69 -2.02 0.91
CA ASP A 227 -20.04 -2.12 1.51
C ASP A 227 -19.98 -2.19 3.04
N MET A 228 -18.97 -2.88 3.59
CA MET A 228 -18.74 -2.93 5.04
C MET A 228 -18.34 -1.56 5.58
N LEU A 229 -17.41 -0.85 4.93
CA LEU A 229 -17.01 0.50 5.34
C LEU A 229 -18.19 1.48 5.31
N ASP A 230 -19.06 1.36 4.31
CA ASP A 230 -20.31 2.13 4.23
C ASP A 230 -21.25 1.78 5.40
N ALA A 231 -21.45 0.49 5.71
CA ALA A 231 -22.26 0.07 6.86
C ALA A 231 -21.76 0.64 8.20
N PHE A 232 -20.45 0.57 8.46
CA PHE A 232 -19.84 1.14 9.68
C PHE A 232 -19.85 2.67 9.68
N THR A 233 -19.84 3.31 8.51
CA THR A 233 -19.97 4.76 8.38
C THR A 233 -21.41 5.19 8.63
N ASP A 234 -22.40 4.44 8.16
CA ASP A 234 -23.81 4.81 8.24
C ASP A 234 -24.41 4.62 9.65
N ASP A 235 -24.00 3.56 10.37
CA ASP A 235 -24.59 3.22 11.66
C ASP A 235 -23.64 2.50 12.64
N HIS A 236 -23.67 2.91 13.90
CA HIS A 236 -22.93 2.30 15.01
C HIS A 236 -23.48 0.94 15.46
N GLU A 237 -24.65 0.51 14.97
CA GLU A 237 -25.16 -0.86 15.21
C GLU A 237 -24.30 -1.93 14.49
N ASN A 238 -23.41 -1.52 13.58
CA ASN A 238 -22.43 -2.40 12.94
C ASN A 238 -21.15 -2.48 13.76
N GLN A 239 -20.77 -3.68 14.17
CA GLN A 239 -19.65 -3.93 15.08
C GLN A 239 -18.64 -4.89 14.45
N MET A 240 -17.36 -4.65 14.71
CA MET A 240 -16.30 -5.54 14.24
C MET A 240 -15.92 -6.51 15.35
N ASP A 241 -15.88 -7.80 15.04
CA ASP A 241 -15.21 -8.77 15.90
C ASP A 241 -13.69 -8.56 15.81
N GLN A 242 -13.16 -7.65 16.63
CA GLN A 242 -11.75 -7.25 16.57
C GLN A 242 -10.82 -8.40 16.93
N VAL A 243 -11.23 -9.31 17.81
CA VAL A 243 -10.43 -10.49 18.18
C VAL A 243 -10.33 -11.44 16.98
N HIS A 244 -11.43 -11.70 16.27
CA HIS A 244 -11.40 -12.51 15.05
C HIS A 244 -10.56 -11.84 13.94
N LEU A 245 -10.68 -10.53 13.77
CA LEU A 245 -9.84 -9.79 12.82
C LEU A 245 -8.37 -9.88 13.23
N LEU A 246 -8.04 -9.67 14.51
CA LEU A 246 -6.67 -9.77 15.01
C LEU A 246 -6.08 -11.16 14.74
N LYS A 247 -6.84 -12.23 15.04
CA LYS A 247 -6.41 -13.60 14.70
C LYS A 247 -6.10 -13.71 13.21
N SER A 248 -6.99 -13.23 12.35
CA SER A 248 -6.79 -13.28 10.90
C SER A 248 -5.52 -12.53 10.45
N ARG A 249 -5.23 -11.37 11.06
CA ARG A 249 -4.03 -10.57 10.75
C ARG A 249 -2.74 -11.19 11.30
N LEU A 250 -2.77 -11.75 12.51
CA LEU A 250 -1.64 -12.52 13.05
C LEU A 250 -1.37 -13.77 12.24
N PHE A 251 -2.41 -14.40 11.68
CA PHE A 251 -2.27 -15.53 10.77
C PHE A 251 -1.60 -15.13 9.45
N ASP A 252 -1.95 -13.97 8.88
CA ASP A 252 -1.25 -13.42 7.71
C ASP A 252 0.23 -13.21 7.98
N VAL A 253 0.54 -12.63 9.15
CA VAL A 253 1.91 -12.47 9.64
C VAL A 253 2.57 -13.85 9.78
N TYR A 254 1.89 -14.83 10.38
CA TYR A 254 2.41 -16.17 10.60
C TYR A 254 2.83 -16.88 9.31
N ILE A 255 1.98 -16.84 8.27
CA ILE A 255 2.26 -17.52 6.99
C ILE A 255 3.07 -16.68 5.99
N GLY A 256 3.40 -15.43 6.36
CA GLY A 256 4.19 -14.51 5.53
C GLY A 256 3.42 -13.93 4.35
N ASP A 257 2.11 -13.81 4.46
CA ASP A 257 1.27 -13.27 3.38
C ASP A 257 1.16 -11.74 3.49
N TRP A 258 1.92 -11.06 2.63
CA TRP A 258 2.04 -9.60 2.62
C TRP A 258 0.95 -8.89 1.82
N ASP A 259 0.23 -9.59 0.93
CA ASP A 259 -0.72 -8.98 0.02
C ASP A 259 -2.12 -8.92 0.63
N ARG A 260 -2.29 -7.98 1.55
CA ARG A 260 -3.51 -7.84 2.36
C ARG A 260 -4.24 -6.54 2.13
N HIS A 261 -4.43 -6.20 0.86
CA HIS A 261 -5.29 -5.09 0.45
C HIS A 261 -6.78 -5.46 0.55
N GLU A 262 -7.64 -4.45 0.41
CA GLU A 262 -9.07 -4.54 0.77
C GLU A 262 -9.88 -5.58 0.01
N ASP A 263 -9.50 -5.86 -1.23
CA ASP A 263 -10.19 -6.89 -2.03
C ASP A 263 -9.95 -8.29 -1.47
N GLN A 264 -8.86 -8.52 -0.73
CA GLN A 264 -8.53 -9.83 -0.15
C GLN A 264 -9.35 -10.16 1.10
N TRP A 265 -10.28 -9.28 1.45
CA TRP A 265 -11.21 -9.46 2.55
C TRP A 265 -12.65 -9.50 2.05
N ARG A 266 -13.42 -10.36 2.70
CA ARG A 266 -14.88 -10.34 2.70
C ARG A 266 -15.35 -10.32 4.16
N TRP A 267 -16.59 -9.93 4.38
CA TRP A 267 -17.08 -9.68 5.73
C TRP A 267 -18.38 -10.44 5.96
N ALA A 268 -18.31 -11.47 6.78
CA ALA A 268 -19.47 -12.27 7.17
C ALA A 268 -20.24 -11.54 8.27
N GLY A 269 -21.48 -11.14 7.97
CA GLY A 269 -22.38 -10.49 8.90
C GLY A 269 -23.20 -11.50 9.70
N PHE A 270 -23.35 -11.23 11.00
CA PHE A 270 -24.17 -11.99 11.94
C PHE A 270 -25.08 -11.02 12.68
N LYS A 271 -26.37 -11.07 12.34
CA LYS A 271 -27.37 -10.18 12.93
C LYS A 271 -27.87 -10.71 14.27
N ASP A 272 -27.82 -9.88 15.30
CA ASP A 272 -28.43 -10.11 16.61
C ASP A 272 -29.31 -8.90 17.00
N GLY A 273 -30.62 -9.08 16.96
CA GLY A 273 -31.57 -7.97 17.08
C GLY A 273 -31.36 -6.91 15.99
N ASN A 274 -30.93 -5.72 16.41
CA ASN A 274 -30.60 -4.61 15.51
C ASN A 274 -29.11 -4.55 15.15
N GLU A 275 -28.24 -5.16 15.96
CA GLU A 275 -26.80 -5.12 15.75
C GLU A 275 -26.37 -6.15 14.70
N THR A 276 -25.29 -5.82 13.98
CA THR A 276 -24.64 -6.75 13.06
C THR A 276 -23.17 -6.87 13.42
N LEU A 277 -22.76 -8.05 13.86
CA LEU A 277 -21.36 -8.38 14.11
C LEU A 277 -20.72 -8.86 12.80
N TYR A 278 -19.66 -8.19 12.37
CA TYR A 278 -18.88 -8.56 11.20
C TYR A 278 -17.62 -9.35 11.60
N ARG A 279 -17.37 -10.44 10.88
CA ARG A 279 -16.13 -11.22 10.98
C ARG A 279 -15.44 -11.28 9.63
N ALA A 280 -14.13 -11.17 9.66
CA ALA A 280 -13.29 -11.22 8.48
C ALA A 280 -13.32 -12.62 7.82
N VAL A 281 -13.45 -12.68 6.51
CA VAL A 281 -13.26 -13.88 5.68
C VAL A 281 -12.14 -13.55 4.68
N PRO A 282 -10.89 -13.85 5.03
CA PRO A 282 -9.78 -13.71 4.10
C PRO A 282 -9.97 -14.61 2.88
N ARG A 283 -9.55 -14.13 1.71
CA ARG A 283 -9.49 -14.88 0.46
C ARG A 283 -8.18 -14.58 -0.27
N ASP A 284 -7.91 -15.31 -1.36
CA ASP A 284 -6.74 -15.09 -2.22
C ASP A 284 -5.42 -15.19 -1.43
N ARG A 285 -5.06 -16.43 -1.11
CA ARG A 285 -3.87 -16.77 -0.31
C ARG A 285 -2.64 -17.04 -1.17
N ASP A 286 -2.52 -16.37 -2.32
CA ASP A 286 -1.51 -16.68 -3.34
C ASP A 286 -0.08 -16.20 -3.01
N GLN A 287 0.08 -15.35 -1.99
CA GLN A 287 1.38 -14.94 -1.44
C GLN A 287 1.76 -15.70 -0.16
N THR A 288 1.03 -16.76 0.18
CA THR A 288 1.41 -17.64 1.29
C THR A 288 2.77 -18.27 1.01
N PHE A 289 3.68 -18.18 1.98
CA PHE A 289 5.08 -18.65 1.88
C PHE A 289 5.91 -17.97 0.78
N PHE A 290 5.55 -16.78 0.32
CA PHE A 290 6.30 -16.03 -0.69
C PHE A 290 7.80 -15.93 -0.37
N LEU A 291 8.69 -16.26 -1.32
CA LEU A 291 10.15 -16.10 -1.17
C LEU A 291 10.64 -14.77 -1.76
N SER A 292 11.84 -14.35 -1.40
CA SER A 292 12.45 -13.14 -1.98
C SER A 292 13.97 -13.31 -1.94
N GLU A 293 14.47 -14.05 -2.91
CA GLU A 293 15.87 -14.50 -2.95
C GLU A 293 16.67 -13.83 -4.06
N GLY A 294 18.00 -13.84 -3.93
CA GLY A 294 18.92 -13.20 -4.87
C GLY A 294 19.20 -11.73 -4.54
N PHE A 295 20.24 -11.20 -5.17
CA PHE A 295 20.75 -9.86 -4.89
C PHE A 295 19.72 -8.74 -5.14
N PHE A 296 19.04 -8.73 -6.29
CA PHE A 296 18.10 -7.65 -6.61
C PHE A 296 16.83 -7.71 -5.75
N PRO A 297 16.17 -8.87 -5.54
CA PRO A 297 15.05 -8.95 -4.61
C PRO A 297 15.43 -8.57 -3.18
N TRP A 298 16.63 -8.94 -2.73
CA TRP A 298 17.18 -8.54 -1.43
C TRP A 298 17.35 -7.02 -1.27
N ILE A 299 17.79 -6.29 -2.30
CA ILE A 299 17.79 -4.82 -2.29
C ILE A 299 16.36 -4.28 -2.33
N SER A 300 15.50 -4.86 -3.19
CA SER A 300 14.13 -4.38 -3.40
C SER A 300 13.27 -4.48 -2.15
N SER A 301 13.45 -5.53 -1.32
CA SER A 301 12.66 -5.78 -0.12
C SER A 301 13.05 -4.91 1.08
N ARG A 302 14.04 -4.03 0.95
CA ARG A 302 14.46 -3.15 2.05
C ARG A 302 13.44 -2.04 2.32
N ARG A 303 13.44 -1.52 3.55
CA ARG A 303 12.57 -0.41 4.03
C ARG A 303 12.57 0.83 3.12
N PHE A 304 13.63 1.03 2.34
CA PHE A 304 13.77 2.16 1.43
C PHE A 304 13.14 1.95 0.04
N ALA A 305 12.87 0.70 -0.37
CA ALA A 305 12.36 0.33 -1.69
C ALA A 305 10.94 -0.26 -1.59
N LEU A 306 10.72 -1.48 -2.09
CA LEU A 306 9.47 -2.24 -2.04
C LEU A 306 9.43 -3.14 -0.80
N ARG A 307 9.37 -2.52 0.38
CA ARG A 307 9.41 -3.21 1.69
C ARG A 307 8.37 -4.32 1.92
N ILE A 308 7.35 -4.41 1.06
CA ILE A 308 6.28 -5.40 1.13
C ILE A 308 6.75 -6.79 0.66
N THR A 309 7.74 -6.85 -0.24
CA THR A 309 8.20 -8.09 -0.87
C THR A 309 9.25 -8.83 -0.03
N GLN A 310 9.16 -8.73 1.31
CA GLN A 310 9.99 -9.52 2.20
C GLN A 310 9.55 -10.99 2.13
N GLY A 311 10.52 -11.90 1.96
CA GLY A 311 10.25 -13.32 1.89
C GLY A 311 9.88 -13.96 3.24
N PHE A 312 9.23 -15.12 3.15
CA PHE A 312 8.90 -16.04 4.23
C PHE A 312 10.16 -16.75 4.72
N ASP A 313 10.56 -16.40 5.93
CA ASP A 313 11.80 -16.84 6.57
C ASP A 313 11.55 -17.15 8.06
N TYR A 314 12.54 -17.70 8.74
CA TYR A 314 12.50 -18.01 10.19
C TYR A 314 12.25 -16.78 11.07
N GLU A 315 12.56 -15.59 10.54
CA GLU A 315 12.40 -14.29 11.20
C GLU A 315 11.67 -13.31 10.29
N ILE A 316 11.03 -12.31 10.91
CA ILE A 316 10.45 -11.16 10.22
C ILE A 316 11.39 -9.97 10.44
N LYS A 317 12.06 -9.51 9.37
CA LYS A 317 13.04 -8.39 9.47
C LYS A 317 12.35 -7.02 9.47
N ASP A 318 11.18 -6.92 8.84
CA ASP A 318 10.40 -5.70 8.72
C ASP A 318 8.90 -5.95 8.90
N MET A 319 8.43 -6.04 10.15
CA MET A 319 7.01 -6.24 10.47
C MET A 319 6.14 -5.17 9.81
N GLY A 320 6.55 -3.91 9.89
CA GLY A 320 5.82 -2.78 9.29
C GLY A 320 5.71 -2.85 7.76
N GLY A 321 6.58 -3.62 7.09
CA GLY A 321 6.51 -3.88 5.65
C GLY A 321 5.49 -4.96 5.34
N LEU A 322 5.56 -6.08 6.08
CA LEU A 322 4.65 -7.23 5.96
C LEU A 322 3.18 -6.82 6.18
N ILE A 323 2.90 -6.01 7.21
CA ILE A 323 1.52 -5.57 7.52
C ILE A 323 1.08 -4.36 6.69
N SER A 324 1.94 -3.80 5.84
CA SER A 324 1.72 -2.46 5.28
C SER A 324 0.48 -2.37 4.38
N GLN A 325 0.12 -3.42 3.64
CA GLN A 325 -1.05 -3.39 2.76
C GLN A 325 -2.37 -3.29 3.54
N GLY A 326 -2.46 -3.91 4.72
CA GLY A 326 -3.63 -3.87 5.59
C GLY A 326 -3.70 -2.65 6.53
N ARG A 327 -2.71 -1.74 6.47
CA ARG A 327 -2.50 -0.67 7.47
C ARG A 327 -3.72 0.23 7.73
N TRP A 328 -4.58 0.45 6.74
CA TRP A 328 -5.76 1.32 6.92
C TRP A 328 -6.89 0.59 7.64
N LEU A 329 -7.14 -0.65 7.25
CA LEU A 329 -8.10 -1.55 7.89
C LEU A 329 -7.71 -1.80 9.34
N ASP A 330 -6.45 -2.18 9.58
CA ASP A 330 -5.93 -2.48 10.93
C ASP A 330 -6.10 -1.28 11.86
N ARG A 331 -5.80 -0.07 11.37
CA ARG A 331 -5.92 1.16 12.16
C ARG A 331 -7.37 1.55 12.44
N ARG A 332 -8.30 1.19 11.56
CA ARG A 332 -9.74 1.46 11.75
C ARG A 332 -10.36 0.48 12.75
N PHE A 333 -9.95 -0.79 12.73
CA PHE A 333 -10.70 -1.87 13.36
C PHE A 333 -9.95 -2.68 14.42
N LEU A 334 -8.69 -2.40 14.72
CA LEU A 334 -7.93 -3.03 15.81
C LEU A 334 -7.53 -2.02 16.90
N SER A 335 -8.33 -0.96 17.05
CA SER A 335 -8.03 0.15 17.95
C SER A 335 -8.56 -0.04 19.37
N ASP A 336 -9.42 -1.02 19.65
CA ASP A 336 -10.02 -1.21 20.98
C ASP A 336 -9.20 -2.17 21.85
N LEU A 337 -8.55 -3.16 21.22
CA LEU A 337 -7.77 -4.17 21.92
C LEU A 337 -6.52 -3.60 22.61
N SER A 338 -6.33 -3.98 23.87
CA SER A 338 -5.14 -3.73 24.70
C SER A 338 -3.95 -4.58 24.27
N LYS A 339 -2.74 -4.22 24.72
CA LYS A 339 -1.52 -4.99 24.47
C LYS A 339 -1.65 -6.42 25.01
N GLU A 340 -2.29 -6.55 26.17
CA GLU A 340 -2.51 -7.80 26.87
C GLU A 340 -3.45 -8.72 26.07
N GLU A 341 -4.54 -8.18 25.51
CA GLU A 341 -5.45 -8.94 24.62
C GLU A 341 -4.75 -9.36 23.31
N TRP A 342 -3.84 -8.52 22.79
CA TRP A 342 -3.01 -8.89 21.64
C TRP A 342 -2.10 -10.09 21.94
N PHE A 343 -1.43 -10.06 23.09
CA PHE A 343 -0.58 -11.16 23.55
C PHE A 343 -1.40 -12.43 23.77
N GLU A 344 -2.53 -12.34 24.47
CA GLU A 344 -3.39 -13.50 24.74
C GLU A 344 -3.91 -14.12 23.43
N THR A 345 -4.37 -13.29 22.48
CA THR A 345 -4.84 -13.76 21.17
C THR A 345 -3.74 -14.51 20.41
N ALA A 346 -2.51 -13.99 20.44
CA ALA A 346 -1.36 -14.65 19.82
C ALA A 346 -1.00 -15.97 20.51
N SER A 347 -1.01 -16.01 21.84
CA SER A 347 -0.75 -17.25 22.59
C SER A 347 -1.81 -18.33 22.35
N GLN A 348 -3.08 -17.94 22.24
CA GLN A 348 -4.16 -18.88 21.89
C GLN A 348 -3.96 -19.46 20.48
N MET A 349 -3.62 -18.63 19.50
CA MET A 349 -3.32 -19.10 18.13
C MET A 349 -2.08 -20.00 18.11
N GLN A 350 -1.03 -19.63 18.84
CA GLN A 350 0.18 -20.43 18.98
C GLN A 350 -0.13 -21.84 19.49
N ALA A 351 -1.02 -21.96 20.48
CA ALA A 351 -1.40 -23.25 21.07
C ALA A 351 -2.21 -24.14 20.12
N GLY A 352 -3.03 -23.56 19.23
CA GLY A 352 -3.80 -24.31 18.23
C GLY A 352 -2.93 -24.89 17.10
N LEU A 353 -1.79 -24.28 16.81
CA LEU A 353 -0.88 -24.68 15.73
C LEU A 353 0.09 -25.81 16.18
N THR A 354 -0.46 -26.98 16.50
CA THR A 354 0.34 -28.14 16.97
C THR A 354 1.27 -28.70 15.90
N ASP A 355 2.32 -29.41 16.32
CA ASP A 355 3.26 -30.04 15.38
C ASP A 355 2.57 -31.02 14.41
N GLU A 356 1.55 -31.75 14.86
CA GLU A 356 0.75 -32.62 14.00
C GLU A 356 -0.03 -31.81 12.96
N THR A 357 -0.65 -30.71 13.39
CA THR A 357 -1.41 -29.81 12.51
C THR A 357 -0.52 -29.21 11.43
N LEU A 358 0.68 -28.73 11.81
CA LEU A 358 1.63 -28.14 10.87
C LEU A 358 2.12 -29.18 9.85
N THR A 359 2.43 -30.39 10.31
CA THR A 359 2.87 -31.47 9.43
C THR A 359 1.77 -31.89 8.45
N ALA A 360 0.55 -32.04 8.95
CA ALA A 360 -0.61 -32.37 8.11
C ALA A 360 -0.90 -31.26 7.08
N ALA A 361 -0.75 -29.98 7.45
CA ALA A 361 -0.96 -28.86 6.53
C ALA A 361 0.04 -28.85 5.38
N ILE A 362 1.31 -29.19 5.65
CA ILE A 362 2.34 -29.34 4.61
C ILE A 362 2.00 -30.51 3.68
N ASN A 363 1.47 -31.59 4.23
CA ASN A 363 1.06 -32.77 3.45
C ASN A 363 -0.25 -32.60 2.68
N ASP A 364 -0.98 -31.49 2.86
CA ASP A 364 -2.10 -31.12 2.00
C ASP A 364 -1.63 -30.62 0.62
N MET A 365 -0.34 -30.25 0.48
CA MET A 365 0.28 -30.05 -0.83
C MET A 365 0.56 -31.40 -1.53
N PRO A 366 0.75 -31.42 -2.87
CA PRO A 366 1.11 -32.64 -3.56
C PRO A 366 2.36 -33.30 -2.95
N PRO A 367 2.40 -34.64 -2.80
CA PRO A 367 3.52 -35.34 -2.14
C PRO A 367 4.89 -35.00 -2.70
N GLN A 368 4.99 -34.83 -4.03
CA GLN A 368 6.22 -34.47 -4.73
C GLN A 368 6.75 -33.09 -4.30
N ILE A 369 5.85 -32.16 -3.98
CA ILE A 369 6.18 -30.80 -3.52
C ILE A 369 6.55 -30.85 -2.03
N ALA A 370 5.78 -31.60 -1.24
CA ALA A 370 6.07 -31.80 0.18
C ALA A 370 7.44 -32.49 0.39
N GLU A 371 7.83 -33.42 -0.47
CA GLU A 371 9.12 -34.11 -0.40
C GLU A 371 10.31 -33.14 -0.57
N ILE A 372 10.24 -32.22 -1.53
CA ILE A 372 11.38 -31.32 -1.82
C ILE A 372 11.40 -30.06 -0.93
N ARG A 373 10.24 -29.60 -0.46
CA ARG A 373 10.11 -28.29 0.22
C ARG A 373 9.50 -28.37 1.61
N GLY A 374 8.83 -29.47 1.94
CA GLY A 374 8.02 -29.61 3.15
C GLY A 374 8.80 -29.37 4.43
N ASP A 375 9.97 -30.00 4.58
CA ASP A 375 10.78 -29.88 5.81
C ASP A 375 11.23 -28.44 6.09
N ILE A 376 11.68 -27.72 5.05
CA ILE A 376 12.13 -26.32 5.20
C ILE A 376 10.94 -25.43 5.58
N THR A 377 9.79 -25.60 4.92
CA THR A 377 8.58 -24.82 5.21
C THR A 377 8.04 -25.14 6.61
N LEU A 378 8.02 -26.42 7.00
CA LEU A 378 7.60 -26.87 8.31
C LEU A 378 8.48 -26.27 9.42
N ASN A 379 9.80 -26.28 9.25
CA ASN A 379 10.73 -25.70 10.23
C ASN A 379 10.54 -24.18 10.38
N LYS A 380 10.30 -23.46 9.27
CA LYS A 380 9.94 -22.03 9.31
C LYS A 380 8.61 -21.82 10.05
N LEU A 381 7.58 -22.62 9.76
CA LEU A 381 6.28 -22.55 10.42
C LEU A 381 6.39 -22.80 11.93
N LYS A 382 7.14 -23.81 12.38
CA LYS A 382 7.37 -24.07 13.82
C LYS A 382 8.06 -22.88 14.49
N THR A 383 9.14 -22.39 13.89
CA THR A 383 9.90 -21.26 14.42
C THR A 383 9.06 -19.99 14.53
N ARG A 384 8.22 -19.72 13.52
CA ARG A 384 7.34 -18.54 13.50
C ARG A 384 6.18 -18.66 14.48
N ARG A 385 5.65 -19.87 14.69
CA ARG A 385 4.63 -20.16 15.70
C ARG A 385 5.19 -19.83 17.08
N ASP A 386 6.41 -20.28 17.36
CA ASP A 386 7.04 -20.09 18.67
C ASP A 386 7.33 -18.60 18.97
N LYS A 387 7.42 -17.76 17.92
CA LYS A 387 7.61 -16.30 18.02
C LYS A 387 6.34 -15.48 17.89
N LEU A 388 5.18 -16.12 17.71
CA LEU A 388 3.93 -15.43 17.43
C LEU A 388 3.57 -14.35 18.47
N PRO A 389 3.79 -14.56 19.80
CA PRO A 389 3.57 -13.50 20.78
C PRO A 389 4.50 -12.29 20.60
N ALA A 390 5.77 -12.51 20.23
CA ALA A 390 6.71 -11.42 19.96
C ALA A 390 6.33 -10.65 18.69
N PHE A 391 5.84 -11.35 17.66
CA PHE A 391 5.30 -10.71 16.45
C PHE A 391 4.07 -9.86 16.75
N ALA A 392 3.16 -10.33 17.62
CA ALA A 392 2.00 -9.58 18.05
C ALA A 392 2.39 -8.31 18.81
N GLU A 393 3.39 -8.38 19.69
CA GLU A 393 3.92 -7.21 20.40
C GLU A 393 4.53 -6.16 19.45
N GLU A 394 5.37 -6.60 18.49
CA GLU A 394 5.95 -5.70 17.50
C GLU A 394 4.86 -5.03 16.65
N TYR A 395 3.89 -5.81 16.17
CA TYR A 395 2.77 -5.29 15.38
C TYR A 395 1.93 -4.28 16.18
N TYR A 396 1.53 -4.62 17.41
CA TYR A 396 0.81 -3.70 18.29
C TYR A 396 1.57 -2.37 18.47
N SER A 397 2.88 -2.42 18.70
CA SER A 397 3.71 -1.22 18.89
C SER A 397 3.72 -0.27 17.68
N ILE A 398 3.54 -0.83 16.47
CA ILE A 398 3.50 -0.06 15.22
C ILE A 398 2.16 0.68 15.09
N ILE A 399 1.04 -0.01 15.32
CA ILE A 399 -0.29 0.56 15.06
C ILE A 399 -0.82 1.41 16.22
N SER A 400 -0.46 1.07 17.47
CA SER A 400 -0.95 1.74 18.69
C SER A 400 -0.27 3.09 18.97
N LYS A 401 0.83 3.42 18.29
CA LYS A 401 1.55 4.69 18.50
C LYS A 401 0.66 5.93 18.30
N LYS A 402 -0.27 5.85 17.34
CA LYS A 402 -1.29 6.88 17.05
C LYS A 402 -2.60 6.18 16.73
N VAL A 403 -3.64 6.39 17.52
CA VAL A 403 -4.91 5.65 17.39
C VAL A 403 -6.00 6.57 16.86
N ASP A 404 -6.74 6.07 15.86
CA ASP A 404 -7.93 6.72 15.33
C ASP A 404 -9.15 5.97 15.89
N ILE A 405 -10.06 6.70 16.54
CA ILE A 405 -11.35 6.22 17.05
C ILE A 405 -12.41 6.96 16.26
N VAL A 406 -13.19 6.23 15.48
CA VAL A 406 -14.12 6.82 14.52
C VAL A 406 -15.53 6.35 14.81
N GLY A 407 -16.44 7.32 14.95
CA GLY A 407 -17.88 7.09 15.09
C GLY A 407 -18.54 6.72 13.76
N SER A 408 -19.81 7.09 13.66
CA SER A 408 -20.69 6.86 12.51
C SER A 408 -21.36 8.17 12.06
N ASP A 409 -22.20 8.12 11.05
CA ASP A 409 -23.03 9.25 10.63
C ASP A 409 -24.24 9.46 11.57
N LYS A 410 -24.38 8.62 12.61
CA LYS A 410 -25.27 8.83 13.76
C LYS A 410 -24.56 9.65 14.84
N SER A 411 -25.26 9.88 15.94
CA SER A 411 -24.75 10.70 17.05
C SER A 411 -24.08 9.82 18.09
N GLU A 412 -22.87 10.16 18.47
CA GLU A 412 -22.11 9.49 19.52
C GLU A 412 -21.62 10.47 20.59
N LYS A 413 -21.34 9.92 21.77
CA LYS A 413 -20.70 10.65 22.87
C LYS A 413 -19.33 10.07 23.15
N PHE A 414 -18.30 10.87 22.90
CA PHE A 414 -16.91 10.59 23.22
C PHE A 414 -16.56 11.20 24.57
N GLN A 415 -16.15 10.38 25.53
CA GLN A 415 -15.61 10.83 26.81
C GLN A 415 -14.12 10.48 26.87
N VAL A 416 -13.31 11.48 27.15
CA VAL A 416 -11.87 11.34 27.36
C VAL A 416 -11.53 11.77 28.78
N LYS A 417 -10.97 10.85 29.56
CA LYS A 417 -10.56 11.10 30.94
C LYS A 417 -9.06 10.90 31.08
N ARG A 418 -8.34 11.99 31.37
CA ARG A 418 -6.92 11.93 31.73
C ARG A 418 -6.81 11.45 33.17
N LEU A 419 -6.58 10.15 33.36
CA LEU A 419 -6.58 9.50 34.68
C LEU A 419 -5.38 9.94 35.52
N ASN A 420 -4.19 9.98 34.89
CA ASN A 420 -2.94 10.39 35.50
C ASN A 420 -1.90 10.75 34.40
N ASN A 421 -0.64 10.97 34.79
CA ASN A 421 0.43 11.39 33.89
C ASN A 421 0.80 10.37 32.79
N SER A 422 0.38 9.11 32.93
CA SER A 422 0.67 8.02 31.99
C SER A 422 -0.57 7.46 31.32
N GLU A 423 -1.76 7.64 31.87
CA GLU A 423 -2.96 6.94 31.42
C GLU A 423 -4.09 7.89 30.98
N THR A 424 -4.75 7.55 29.89
CA THR A 424 -5.94 8.27 29.39
C THR A 424 -6.99 7.26 28.98
N GLU A 425 -8.17 7.33 29.60
CA GLU A 425 -9.32 6.49 29.28
C GLU A 425 -10.17 7.17 28.20
N VAL A 426 -10.60 6.42 27.20
CA VAL A 426 -11.56 6.86 26.19
C VAL A 426 -12.74 5.90 26.14
N LYS A 427 -13.94 6.45 26.27
CA LYS A 427 -15.20 5.73 26.15
C LYS A 427 -16.08 6.38 25.11
N VAL A 428 -16.76 5.56 24.31
CA VAL A 428 -17.72 6.03 23.31
C VAL A 428 -19.06 5.34 23.51
N TRP A 429 -20.14 6.11 23.49
CA TRP A 429 -21.51 5.61 23.53
C TRP A 429 -22.29 6.08 22.32
N SER A 430 -23.18 5.24 21.81
CA SER A 430 -24.22 5.70 20.89
C SER A 430 -25.24 6.59 21.62
N LEU A 431 -25.79 7.55 20.89
CA LEU A 431 -26.84 8.44 21.37
C LEU A 431 -28.17 8.15 20.65
N SER A 432 -29.25 8.12 21.42
CA SER A 432 -30.60 8.17 20.86
C SER A 432 -30.87 9.52 20.18
N SER A 433 -31.91 9.59 19.36
CA SER A 433 -32.40 10.86 18.76
C SER A 433 -32.76 11.95 19.79
N LYS A 434 -32.94 11.58 21.07
CA LYS A 434 -33.18 12.49 22.20
C LYS A 434 -31.91 12.83 23.01
N GLY A 435 -30.73 12.42 22.55
CA GLY A 435 -29.43 12.68 23.23
C GLY A 435 -29.16 11.82 24.47
N LYS A 436 -29.94 10.74 24.70
CA LYS A 436 -29.66 9.79 25.80
C LYS A 436 -28.66 8.73 25.34
N LYS A 437 -27.67 8.43 26.19
CA LYS A 437 -26.74 7.29 26.03
C LYS A 437 -27.54 5.99 25.86
N LYS A 438 -27.12 5.18 24.90
CA LYS A 438 -27.56 3.79 24.72
C LYS A 438 -26.37 2.87 24.99
N ASP A 439 -25.79 2.30 23.96
CA ASP A 439 -24.83 1.22 24.01
C ASP A 439 -23.41 1.78 24.05
N LYS A 440 -22.53 1.13 24.80
CA LYS A 440 -21.10 1.49 24.87
C LYS A 440 -20.40 0.77 23.72
N ILE A 441 -19.92 1.53 22.74
CA ILE A 441 -19.34 0.99 21.50
C ILE A 441 -17.80 0.97 21.51
N TYR A 442 -17.16 1.59 22.52
CA TYR A 442 -15.71 1.61 22.68
C TYR A 442 -15.32 1.90 24.14
N ASP A 443 -14.29 1.24 24.67
CA ASP A 443 -13.77 1.48 26.02
C ASP A 443 -12.32 1.02 26.17
N ARG A 444 -11.38 1.97 26.13
CA ARG A 444 -9.94 1.66 26.25
C ARG A 444 -9.20 2.64 27.16
N VAL A 445 -8.34 2.08 28.01
CA VAL A 445 -7.32 2.85 28.74
C VAL A 445 -6.01 2.79 27.95
N PHE A 446 -5.58 3.95 27.45
CA PHE A 446 -4.30 4.09 26.77
C PHE A 446 -3.17 4.36 27.76
N LYS A 447 -1.97 3.88 27.45
CA LYS A 447 -0.72 4.16 28.18
C LYS A 447 0.23 5.03 27.33
N LEU A 448 0.84 6.07 27.92
CA LEU A 448 1.56 7.14 27.21
C LEU A 448 2.86 6.67 26.53
N ASP A 449 3.47 5.62 27.07
CA ASP A 449 4.62 4.92 26.50
C ASP A 449 4.26 4.10 25.25
N GLU A 450 3.01 3.64 25.16
CA GLU A 450 2.48 2.92 24.00
C GLU A 450 1.85 3.85 22.95
N THR A 451 1.06 4.84 23.40
CA THR A 451 0.23 5.72 22.55
C THR A 451 0.54 7.18 22.84
N ASN A 452 0.93 7.96 21.82
CA ASN A 452 1.24 9.39 21.99
C ASN A 452 0.16 10.34 21.46
N GLU A 453 -0.76 9.84 20.62
CA GLU A 453 -1.81 10.62 19.99
C GLU A 453 -3.08 9.78 19.81
N ILE A 454 -4.20 10.31 20.31
CA ILE A 454 -5.55 9.77 20.13
C ILE A 454 -6.31 10.74 19.23
N ARG A 455 -7.01 10.24 18.21
CA ARG A 455 -7.82 11.03 17.31
C ARG A 455 -9.25 10.54 17.31
N LEU A 456 -10.17 11.42 17.64
CA LEU A 456 -11.60 11.15 17.70
C LEU A 456 -12.27 11.77 16.47
N TYR A 457 -13.07 10.98 15.75
CA TYR A 457 -13.80 11.43 14.57
C TYR A 457 -15.30 11.23 14.78
N GLY A 458 -16.09 12.31 14.76
CA GLY A 458 -17.54 12.27 14.89
C GLY A 458 -18.31 12.01 13.58
N LEU A 459 -17.73 12.38 12.43
CA LEU A 459 -18.38 12.24 11.11
C LEU A 459 -19.61 13.15 10.98
N LYS A 460 -20.76 12.66 10.48
CA LYS A 460 -21.93 13.52 10.19
C LYS A 460 -22.87 13.73 11.38
N GLY A 461 -22.65 13.03 12.49
CA GLY A 461 -23.48 13.02 13.69
C GLY A 461 -23.76 14.36 14.34
N LYS A 462 -24.57 14.33 15.40
CA LYS A 462 -24.64 15.42 16.37
C LYS A 462 -23.86 14.99 17.61
N ASP A 463 -22.55 15.08 17.55
CA ASP A 463 -21.68 14.38 18.50
C ASP A 463 -21.38 15.20 19.75
N GLU A 464 -21.17 14.50 20.86
CA GLU A 464 -20.76 15.10 22.13
C GLU A 464 -19.33 14.69 22.46
N PHE A 465 -18.45 15.66 22.70
CA PHE A 465 -17.06 15.42 23.11
C PHE A 465 -16.80 16.04 24.48
N ASP A 466 -16.60 15.19 25.49
CA ASP A 466 -16.26 15.61 26.85
C ASP A 466 -14.81 15.21 27.16
N VAL A 467 -13.94 16.20 27.42
CA VAL A 467 -12.54 15.98 27.81
C VAL A 467 -12.33 16.50 29.24
N GLU A 468 -11.84 15.65 30.13
CA GLU A 468 -11.63 15.98 31.55
C GLU A 468 -10.32 15.42 32.13
N GLY A 469 -9.94 15.93 33.31
CA GLY A 469 -8.77 15.50 34.07
C GLY A 469 -7.64 16.54 34.10
N VAL A 470 -6.94 16.62 35.22
CA VAL A 470 -5.84 17.57 35.47
C VAL A 470 -4.55 16.79 35.71
N VAL A 471 -3.57 16.95 34.82
CA VAL A 471 -2.32 16.17 34.82
C VAL A 471 -1.12 17.04 34.47
N ASP A 472 0.09 16.59 34.79
CA ASP A 472 1.34 17.27 34.44
C ASP A 472 1.82 16.87 33.04
N LYS A 473 1.50 15.64 32.62
CA LYS A 473 1.83 15.09 31.31
C LYS A 473 0.62 14.35 30.76
N GLY A 474 0.44 14.35 29.45
CA GLY A 474 -0.69 13.66 28.83
C GLY A 474 -0.52 13.48 27.33
N MET A 475 -1.25 12.51 26.80
CA MET A 475 -1.32 12.24 25.36
C MET A 475 -1.94 13.41 24.62
N LYS A 476 -1.57 13.55 23.35
CA LYS A 476 -2.27 14.48 22.47
C LYS A 476 -3.64 13.89 22.10
N VAL A 477 -4.69 14.66 22.28
CA VAL A 477 -6.06 14.32 21.90
C VAL A 477 -6.47 15.28 20.79
N ARG A 478 -6.89 14.74 19.64
CA ARG A 478 -7.47 15.50 18.54
C ARG A 478 -8.94 15.17 18.44
N ILE A 479 -9.78 16.18 18.43
CA ILE A 479 -11.21 16.05 18.13
C ILE A 479 -11.41 16.56 16.70
N ILE A 480 -12.00 15.73 15.86
CA ILE A 480 -12.41 16.04 14.50
C ILE A 480 -13.93 15.84 14.48
N GLY A 481 -14.69 16.92 14.63
CA GLY A 481 -16.16 16.86 14.74
C GLY A 481 -16.77 16.32 13.45
N GLY A 482 -16.73 17.14 12.40
CA GLY A 482 -17.12 16.71 11.06
C GLY A 482 -17.93 17.79 10.37
N PRO A 483 -18.79 17.43 9.40
CA PRO A 483 -19.81 18.35 8.88
C PRO A 483 -21.03 18.51 9.79
N GLY A 484 -21.16 17.69 10.84
CA GLY A 484 -22.25 17.66 11.82
C GLY A 484 -22.37 18.91 12.69
N LYS A 485 -23.31 18.90 13.63
CA LYS A 485 -23.39 19.90 14.71
C LYS A 485 -22.87 19.24 15.99
N ASP A 486 -21.78 19.73 16.54
CA ASP A 486 -21.14 19.07 17.68
C ASP A 486 -21.21 19.92 18.96
N ASP A 487 -21.23 19.25 20.11
CA ASP A 487 -21.10 19.81 21.45
C ASP A 487 -19.74 19.40 22.01
N ILE A 488 -18.84 20.36 22.20
CA ILE A 488 -17.45 20.10 22.59
C ILE A 488 -17.14 20.83 23.89
N LYS A 489 -16.84 20.05 24.94
CA LYS A 489 -16.49 20.56 26.27
C LYS A 489 -15.12 20.06 26.69
N ASP A 490 -14.16 20.96 26.82
CA ASP A 490 -12.84 20.63 27.39
C ASP A 490 -12.68 21.26 28.77
N LYS A 491 -12.75 20.44 29.81
CA LYS A 491 -12.49 20.79 31.21
C LYS A 491 -11.16 20.19 31.72
N SER A 492 -10.30 19.75 30.81
CA SER A 492 -9.00 19.19 31.15
C SER A 492 -7.90 20.26 31.29
N SER A 493 -6.79 19.88 31.90
CA SER A 493 -5.58 20.71 31.99
C SER A 493 -4.34 19.83 31.93
N VAL A 494 -3.39 20.17 31.06
CA VAL A 494 -2.07 19.52 31.00
C VAL A 494 -0.98 20.58 31.17
N LYS A 495 -0.06 20.40 32.12
CA LYS A 495 1.05 21.35 32.28
C LYS A 495 1.96 21.38 31.04
N GLY A 496 2.36 22.57 30.63
CA GLY A 496 3.38 22.78 29.60
C GLY A 496 3.05 23.88 28.60
N LEU A 497 4.02 24.17 27.73
CA LEU A 497 3.92 25.24 26.72
C LEU A 497 2.99 24.88 25.55
N THR A 498 2.69 23.59 25.37
CA THR A 498 1.91 23.11 24.22
C THR A 498 0.61 22.49 24.68
N LYS A 499 -0.48 22.94 24.05
CA LYS A 499 -1.82 22.38 24.22
C LYS A 499 -1.89 20.97 23.66
N ARG A 500 -2.44 20.06 24.44
CA ARG A 500 -2.60 18.63 24.18
C ARG A 500 -4.00 18.27 23.73
N THR A 501 -5.00 19.13 23.91
CA THR A 501 -6.31 18.99 23.27
C THR A 501 -6.38 19.94 22.07
N ILE A 502 -6.65 19.41 20.87
CA ILE A 502 -6.73 20.20 19.63
C ILE A 502 -8.04 19.88 18.93
N VAL A 503 -8.84 20.90 18.64
CA VAL A 503 -10.20 20.74 18.12
C VAL A 503 -10.30 21.25 16.69
N TYR A 504 -10.71 20.37 15.78
CA TYR A 504 -10.91 20.60 14.35
C TYR A 504 -12.38 20.45 14.04
N ASP A 505 -13.02 21.55 13.65
CA ASP A 505 -14.46 21.55 13.40
C ASP A 505 -14.91 22.74 12.54
N SER A 506 -16.18 22.76 12.12
CA SER A 506 -16.80 23.86 11.40
C SER A 506 -16.88 25.11 12.28
N LYS A 507 -16.60 26.28 11.70
CA LYS A 507 -16.87 27.57 12.36
C LYS A 507 -18.35 27.90 12.51
N LYS A 508 -19.24 27.12 11.90
CA LYS A 508 -20.69 27.32 11.91
C LYS A 508 -21.33 26.05 12.45
N LYS A 509 -22.28 26.22 13.39
CA LYS A 509 -23.21 25.20 13.92
C LYS A 509 -22.87 24.56 15.27
N ASN A 510 -21.68 24.75 15.87
CA ASN A 510 -21.28 24.00 17.07
C ASN A 510 -21.43 24.77 18.38
N ASP A 511 -21.66 24.04 19.46
CA ASP A 511 -21.68 24.55 20.82
C ASP A 511 -20.36 24.15 21.50
N ILE A 512 -19.42 25.10 21.61
CA ILE A 512 -18.05 24.82 22.04
C ILE A 512 -17.72 25.57 23.32
N GLU A 513 -17.36 24.83 24.36
CA GLU A 513 -16.89 25.34 25.65
C GLU A 513 -15.42 24.92 25.84
N PHE A 514 -14.51 25.82 25.47
CA PHE A 514 -13.07 25.61 25.67
C PHE A 514 -12.62 26.02 27.07
N GLY A 515 -12.03 25.08 27.81
CA GLY A 515 -11.15 25.38 28.93
C GLY A 515 -9.80 25.96 28.46
N THR A 516 -8.87 26.15 29.39
CA THR A 516 -7.55 26.71 29.07
C THR A 516 -6.69 25.76 28.25
N GLU A 517 -6.99 24.45 28.22
CA GLU A 517 -6.18 23.43 27.55
C GLU A 517 -6.47 23.24 26.06
N ALA A 518 -7.66 23.60 25.60
CA ALA A 518 -8.05 23.40 24.22
C ALA A 518 -7.36 24.40 23.27
N ARG A 519 -6.88 23.89 22.13
CA ARG A 519 -6.48 24.71 20.99
C ARG A 519 -7.53 24.63 19.89
N ASP A 520 -8.17 25.75 19.63
CA ASP A 520 -9.13 25.93 18.53
C ASP A 520 -8.42 25.91 17.15
N ARG A 521 -8.81 24.96 16.30
CA ARG A 521 -8.43 24.86 14.87
C ARG A 521 -9.65 24.82 13.96
N THR A 522 -10.80 25.32 14.41
CA THR A 522 -12.02 25.42 13.61
C THR A 522 -11.79 26.16 12.29
N SER A 523 -12.39 25.64 11.22
CA SER A 523 -12.19 26.10 9.86
C SER A 523 -13.49 26.12 9.06
N LYS A 524 -13.51 26.91 7.98
CA LYS A 524 -14.58 26.88 6.97
C LYS A 524 -14.27 25.88 5.85
N LEU A 525 -13.06 25.32 5.83
CA LEU A 525 -12.59 24.38 4.81
C LEU A 525 -12.97 22.95 5.23
N PRO A 526 -13.84 22.25 4.49
CA PRO A 526 -14.29 20.90 4.84
C PRO A 526 -13.13 19.92 5.04
N GLN A 527 -12.11 19.96 4.18
CA GLN A 527 -10.98 19.02 4.25
C GLN A 527 -10.19 19.05 5.57
N LYS A 528 -10.32 20.11 6.38
CA LYS A 528 -9.65 20.21 7.70
C LYS A 528 -10.43 19.52 8.81
N ASN A 529 -11.67 19.11 8.54
CA ASN A 529 -12.59 18.53 9.52
C ASN A 529 -13.15 17.18 9.07
N THR A 530 -12.67 16.59 7.96
CA THR A 530 -13.16 15.30 7.46
C THR A 530 -12.25 14.15 7.85
N TYR A 531 -12.85 12.99 8.11
CA TYR A 531 -12.15 11.72 8.15
C TYR A 531 -11.71 11.29 6.74
N THR A 532 -10.55 10.66 6.65
CA THR A 532 -10.06 10.05 5.40
C THR A 532 -9.42 8.73 5.75
N TYR A 533 -10.09 7.64 5.38
CA TYR A 533 -9.67 6.29 5.72
C TYR A 533 -8.23 5.97 5.26
N ALA A 534 -7.89 6.32 4.01
CA ALA A 534 -6.58 6.05 3.42
C ALA A 534 -5.49 7.11 3.73
N ALA A 535 -5.58 7.84 4.84
CA ALA A 535 -4.66 8.96 5.14
C ALA A 535 -3.29 8.55 5.71
N PHE A 536 -3.18 7.35 6.29
CA PHE A 536 -1.95 6.94 6.98
C PHE A 536 -0.85 6.45 6.02
N ASN A 537 0.36 6.97 6.22
CA ASN A 537 1.59 6.56 5.54
C ASN A 537 2.74 6.42 6.53
N TYR A 538 3.61 5.45 6.30
CA TYR A 538 4.83 5.25 7.09
C TYR A 538 5.88 6.31 6.75
N ASN A 539 6.71 6.68 7.74
CA ASN A 539 7.91 7.45 7.45
C ASN A 539 8.86 6.62 6.58
N LYS A 540 9.56 7.27 5.65
CA LYS A 540 10.43 6.61 4.67
C LYS A 540 11.85 7.18 4.78
N PHE A 541 12.81 6.29 4.96
CA PHE A 541 14.23 6.61 4.87
C PHE A 541 14.80 5.92 3.64
N ILE A 542 15.49 6.64 2.77
CA ILE A 542 16.07 6.12 1.53
C ILE A 542 17.56 6.47 1.51
N PRO A 543 18.49 5.50 1.63
CA PRO A 543 19.90 5.78 1.40
C PRO A 543 20.14 6.09 -0.07
N LEU A 544 21.06 7.01 -0.34
CA LEU A 544 21.48 7.41 -1.67
C LEU A 544 22.96 7.10 -1.85
N ALA A 545 23.29 6.52 -3.00
CA ALA A 545 24.66 6.39 -3.48
C ALA A 545 24.70 6.93 -4.91
N ALA A 546 25.77 7.64 -5.23
CA ALA A 546 25.99 8.19 -6.57
C ALA A 546 27.43 7.93 -7.00
N ILE A 547 27.61 7.57 -8.25
CA ILE A 547 28.89 7.54 -8.93
C ILE A 547 28.75 8.36 -10.21
N GLY A 548 29.71 9.24 -10.47
CA GLY A 548 29.72 10.09 -11.65
C GLY A 548 31.13 10.26 -12.18
N TYR A 549 31.24 10.70 -13.42
CA TYR A 549 32.51 11.08 -14.01
C TYR A 549 32.30 12.30 -14.90
N ASN A 550 33.18 13.28 -14.79
CA ASN A 550 33.33 14.34 -15.78
C ASN A 550 34.82 14.70 -15.94
N VAL A 551 35.14 15.47 -16.97
CA VAL A 551 36.53 15.77 -17.34
C VAL A 551 37.22 16.63 -16.29
N ASP A 552 36.48 17.53 -15.62
CA ASP A 552 37.04 18.52 -14.70
C ASP A 552 37.25 17.95 -13.28
N GLU A 553 36.32 17.12 -12.81
CA GLU A 553 36.26 16.57 -11.44
C GLU A 553 36.73 15.10 -11.38
N ALA A 554 37.03 14.50 -12.53
CA ALA A 554 37.31 13.07 -12.70
C ALA A 554 36.20 12.20 -12.08
N LEU A 555 36.57 11.18 -11.29
CA LEU A 555 35.61 10.32 -10.62
C LEU A 555 34.96 11.06 -9.44
N ILE A 556 33.64 11.02 -9.38
CA ILE A 556 32.84 11.58 -8.28
C ILE A 556 32.14 10.44 -7.55
N VAL A 557 32.37 10.35 -6.25
CA VAL A 557 31.68 9.41 -5.37
C VAL A 557 30.80 10.20 -4.42
N GLY A 558 29.51 9.85 -4.37
CA GLY A 558 28.53 10.50 -3.52
C GLY A 558 27.77 9.51 -2.63
N ALA A 559 27.45 9.97 -1.43
CA ALA A 559 26.61 9.26 -0.47
C ALA A 559 25.61 10.24 0.16
N GLY A 560 24.43 9.75 0.53
CA GLY A 560 23.40 10.59 1.09
C GLY A 560 22.21 9.81 1.60
N PHE A 561 21.15 10.53 1.96
CA PHE A 561 19.86 9.93 2.26
C PHE A 561 18.71 10.91 2.04
N MET A 562 17.53 10.37 1.77
CA MET A 562 16.26 11.09 1.89
C MET A 562 15.48 10.58 3.10
N TYR A 563 14.89 11.49 3.87
CA TYR A 563 13.99 11.16 4.97
C TYR A 563 12.68 11.91 4.83
N THR A 564 11.59 11.16 4.68
CA THR A 564 10.22 11.70 4.55
C THR A 564 9.41 11.31 5.78
N THR A 565 8.80 12.28 6.43
CA THR A 565 7.90 12.06 7.57
C THR A 565 6.46 12.35 7.19
N HIS A 566 5.51 11.63 7.78
CA HIS A 566 4.07 11.85 7.57
C HIS A 566 3.39 12.28 8.88
N GLY A 567 2.35 13.10 8.77
CA GLY A 567 1.67 13.74 9.89
C GLY A 567 0.18 13.92 9.67
N PHE A 568 -0.54 14.25 10.76
CA PHE A 568 -2.00 14.47 10.70
C PHE A 568 -2.34 15.61 9.74
N GLN A 569 -3.17 15.31 8.73
CA GLN A 569 -3.59 16.23 7.66
C GLN A 569 -2.41 16.95 6.97
N LYS A 570 -1.30 16.25 6.79
CA LYS A 570 -0.14 16.73 6.02
C LYS A 570 -0.06 15.95 4.71
N SER A 571 -0.08 16.65 3.60
CA SER A 571 0.02 16.09 2.26
C SER A 571 0.95 16.95 1.40
N PRO A 572 1.83 16.36 0.58
CA PRO A 572 2.09 14.91 0.45
C PRO A 572 2.88 14.32 1.63
N TYR A 573 3.54 15.15 2.44
CA TYR A 573 4.31 14.76 3.63
C TYR A 573 4.27 15.85 4.69
N ALA A 574 4.74 15.56 5.91
CA ALA A 574 4.94 16.55 6.98
C ALA A 574 6.32 17.22 6.87
N SER A 575 7.36 16.45 6.55
CA SER A 575 8.66 16.98 6.17
C SER A 575 9.36 16.05 5.18
N HIS A 576 10.25 16.62 4.39
CA HIS A 576 11.11 15.92 3.46
C HIS A 576 12.52 16.50 3.56
N HIS A 577 13.50 15.64 3.81
CA HIS A 577 14.89 16.01 3.98
C HIS A 577 15.73 15.25 2.98
N THR A 578 16.63 15.93 2.29
CA THR A 578 17.64 15.33 1.43
C THR A 578 19.00 15.77 1.95
N PHE A 579 19.85 14.80 2.26
CA PHE A 579 21.24 15.02 2.61
C PHE A 579 22.11 14.36 1.55
N ALA A 580 23.13 15.05 1.07
CA ALA A 580 24.09 14.52 0.11
C ALA A 580 25.49 15.03 0.41
N ALA A 581 26.47 14.13 0.39
CA ALA A 581 27.88 14.42 0.40
C ALA A 581 28.50 13.84 -0.87
N LYS A 582 29.41 14.57 -1.51
CA LYS A 582 30.16 14.13 -2.68
C LYS A 582 31.64 14.43 -2.49
N TYR A 583 32.46 13.57 -3.08
CA TYR A 583 33.90 13.69 -3.19
C TYR A 583 34.31 13.56 -4.65
N ALA A 584 35.06 14.55 -5.15
CA ALA A 584 35.62 14.56 -6.50
C ALA A 584 37.11 14.21 -6.45
N THR A 585 37.55 13.16 -7.15
CA THR A 585 38.94 12.70 -7.09
C THR A 585 39.90 13.58 -7.89
N GLY A 586 39.43 14.28 -8.92
CA GLY A 586 40.28 15.13 -9.75
C GLY A 586 40.80 16.35 -8.98
N THR A 587 39.97 16.90 -8.10
CA THR A 587 40.27 18.11 -7.33
C THR A 587 40.48 17.84 -5.83
N ASN A 588 40.16 16.62 -5.35
CA ASN A 588 40.02 16.28 -3.94
C ASN A 588 38.97 17.12 -3.19
N ALA A 589 37.95 17.60 -3.92
CA ALA A 589 36.94 18.50 -3.37
C ALA A 589 35.77 17.75 -2.72
N PHE A 590 35.32 18.27 -1.58
CA PHE A 590 34.12 17.85 -0.87
C PHE A 590 32.96 18.83 -1.08
N LEU A 591 31.78 18.27 -1.34
CA LEU A 591 30.52 19.00 -1.44
C LEU A 591 29.49 18.37 -0.52
N PHE A 592 28.92 19.17 0.38
CA PHE A 592 27.81 18.79 1.25
C PHE A 592 26.59 19.63 0.92
N LYS A 593 25.44 18.98 0.78
CA LYS A 593 24.15 19.61 0.54
C LYS A 593 23.10 19.07 1.49
N TYR A 594 22.27 19.97 1.99
CA TYR A 594 21.06 19.64 2.72
C TYR A 594 19.90 20.48 2.21
N ASP A 595 18.81 19.80 1.86
CA ASP A 595 17.55 20.41 1.47
C ASP A 595 16.46 19.90 2.42
N GLY A 596 15.86 20.80 3.19
CA GLY A 596 14.80 20.48 4.14
C GLY A 596 13.51 21.22 3.81
N ILE A 597 12.42 20.49 3.59
CA ILE A 597 11.08 21.04 3.38
C ILE A 597 10.21 20.62 4.56
N TYR A 598 9.60 21.59 5.23
CA TYR A 598 8.61 21.38 6.28
C TYR A 598 7.26 21.90 5.78
N ALA A 599 6.35 20.97 5.50
CA ALA A 599 5.07 21.32 4.90
C ALA A 599 4.14 21.97 5.92
N SER A 600 3.50 23.07 5.51
CA SER A 600 2.38 23.71 6.21
C SER A 600 2.73 24.07 7.66
N VAL A 601 3.94 24.60 7.91
CA VAL A 601 4.39 25.03 9.25
C VAL A 601 3.45 26.08 9.84
N PHE A 602 2.89 26.93 8.97
CA PHE A 602 1.83 27.86 9.31
C PHE A 602 0.77 27.93 8.22
N ARG A 603 -0.42 27.38 8.50
CA ARG A 603 -1.50 27.23 7.50
C ARG A 603 -0.99 26.49 6.26
N ASP A 604 -0.98 27.13 5.10
CA ASP A 604 -0.57 26.54 3.83
C ASP A 604 0.80 27.12 3.38
N ILE A 605 1.61 27.60 4.34
CA ILE A 605 2.97 28.10 4.14
C ILE A 605 3.95 27.01 4.59
N ASP A 606 4.89 26.68 3.71
CA ASP A 606 5.97 25.72 3.93
C ASP A 606 7.24 26.47 4.32
N LEU A 607 8.08 25.83 5.14
CA LEU A 607 9.45 26.30 5.42
C LEU A 607 10.43 25.45 4.63
N GLN A 608 11.29 26.09 3.85
CA GLN A 608 12.41 25.45 3.15
C GLN A 608 13.72 25.92 3.75
N VAL A 609 14.69 25.01 3.86
CA VAL A 609 16.04 25.30 4.34
C VAL A 609 17.00 24.63 3.38
N HIS A 610 17.79 25.43 2.69
CA HIS A 610 18.88 24.95 1.83
C HIS A 610 20.22 25.26 2.51
N LEU A 611 21.09 24.26 2.56
CA LEU A 611 22.47 24.41 3.02
C LEU A 611 23.39 23.79 1.98
N THR A 612 24.38 24.56 1.54
CA THR A 612 25.49 24.05 0.71
C THR A 612 26.79 24.40 1.39
N TYR A 613 27.66 23.41 1.55
CA TYR A 613 29.06 23.60 1.88
C TYR A 613 29.90 22.97 0.77
N ARG A 614 30.88 23.72 0.28
CA ARG A 614 31.87 23.30 -0.70
C ARG A 614 33.22 23.73 -0.17
N ASP A 615 34.16 22.81 -0.11
CA ASP A 615 35.51 23.16 0.31
C ASP A 615 36.24 23.99 -0.78
N PRO A 616 37.34 24.67 -0.43
CA PRO A 616 38.12 25.45 -1.38
C PRO A 616 38.74 24.65 -2.52
N MET A 617 38.88 23.33 -2.38
CA MET A 617 39.47 22.48 -3.41
C MET A 617 38.57 22.35 -4.65
N TYR A 618 37.30 22.71 -4.56
CA TYR A 618 36.38 22.70 -5.70
C TYR A 618 36.82 23.70 -6.78
N ALA A 619 37.13 23.20 -7.97
CA ALA A 619 37.52 24.00 -9.11
C ALA A 619 36.32 24.34 -10.01
N GLN A 620 36.30 25.56 -10.53
CA GLN A 620 35.43 25.97 -11.63
C GLN A 620 36.25 26.66 -12.72
N ASN A 621 35.82 26.53 -13.98
CA ASN A 621 36.47 27.20 -15.10
C ASN A 621 36.14 28.70 -15.11
N TYR A 622 37.17 29.55 -15.16
CA TYR A 622 37.06 31.00 -15.29
C TYR A 622 38.01 31.50 -16.38
N PHE A 623 37.43 32.02 -17.46
CA PHE A 623 38.17 32.52 -18.62
C PHE A 623 38.27 34.05 -18.66
N GLY A 624 37.73 34.74 -17.64
CA GLY A 624 37.64 36.21 -17.55
C GLY A 624 36.23 36.77 -17.71
N MET A 625 36.11 38.09 -17.72
CA MET A 625 34.82 38.79 -17.63
C MET A 625 34.27 39.22 -19.00
N GLY A 626 33.11 38.68 -19.36
CA GLY A 626 32.35 39.12 -20.54
C GLY A 626 32.62 38.31 -21.80
N ASN A 627 31.75 38.48 -22.80
CA ASN A 627 31.75 37.68 -24.03
C ASN A 627 32.92 37.98 -24.99
N GLU A 628 33.65 39.07 -24.75
CA GLU A 628 34.79 39.51 -25.59
C GLU A 628 36.15 39.04 -25.03
N THR A 629 36.15 38.15 -24.02
CA THR A 629 37.41 37.71 -23.42
C THR A 629 38.14 36.72 -24.32
N GLU A 630 39.38 37.04 -24.69
CA GLU A 630 40.23 36.13 -25.44
C GLU A 630 40.78 35.03 -24.52
N LYS A 631 40.60 33.77 -24.94
CA LYS A 631 41.14 32.59 -24.25
C LYS A 631 42.67 32.63 -24.28
N GLN A 632 43.31 32.74 -23.12
CA GLN A 632 44.76 32.96 -23.01
C GLN A 632 45.60 31.68 -23.16
N SER A 633 45.02 30.52 -22.88
CA SER A 633 45.71 29.22 -23.00
C SER A 633 44.74 28.13 -23.45
N ASP A 634 45.23 27.09 -24.13
CA ASP A 634 44.43 25.90 -24.40
C ASP A 634 44.40 24.90 -23.25
N ASP A 635 45.27 25.07 -22.26
CA ASP A 635 45.25 24.30 -21.02
C ASP A 635 44.04 24.71 -20.17
N ILE A 636 43.13 23.77 -19.94
CA ILE A 636 41.91 24.01 -19.15
C ILE A 636 42.26 24.23 -17.68
N GLU A 637 43.31 23.56 -17.18
CA GLU A 637 43.70 23.68 -15.80
C GLU A 637 44.17 25.09 -15.48
N TYR A 638 44.83 25.78 -16.42
CA TYR A 638 45.22 27.19 -16.28
C TYR A 638 44.01 28.08 -15.92
N HIS A 639 42.80 27.71 -16.34
CA HIS A 639 41.57 28.45 -16.08
C HIS A 639 40.80 27.97 -14.86
N HIS A 640 41.33 27.02 -14.08
CA HIS A 640 40.69 26.52 -12.87
C HIS A 640 40.80 27.52 -11.72
N VAL A 641 39.67 27.82 -11.09
CA VAL A 641 39.57 28.66 -9.89
C VAL A 641 39.00 27.86 -8.74
N ARG A 642 39.74 27.84 -7.64
CA ARG A 642 39.37 27.18 -6.39
C ARG A 642 38.50 28.07 -5.54
N ILE A 643 37.24 27.67 -5.33
CA ILE A 643 36.26 28.49 -4.59
C ILE A 643 35.55 27.66 -3.53
N GLY A 644 35.85 27.97 -2.27
CA GLY A 644 35.11 27.51 -1.11
C GLY A 644 33.81 28.28 -0.96
N LYS A 645 32.74 27.58 -0.58
CA LYS A 645 31.40 28.17 -0.44
C LYS A 645 30.66 27.63 0.79
N ILE A 646 30.11 28.51 1.61
CA ILE A 646 29.04 28.19 2.56
C ILE A 646 27.80 28.99 2.13
N GLU A 647 26.66 28.33 2.06
CA GLU A 647 25.39 28.95 1.72
C GLU A 647 24.29 28.40 2.62
N VAL A 648 23.48 29.29 3.19
CA VAL A 648 22.33 28.96 4.06
C VAL A 648 21.14 29.82 3.67
N HIS A 649 20.09 29.20 3.12
CA HIS A 649 18.89 29.89 2.62
C HIS A 649 17.63 29.35 3.30
N PRO A 650 17.22 29.89 4.47
CA PRO A 650 15.90 29.66 5.04
C PRO A 650 14.85 30.53 4.34
N GLU A 651 13.82 29.92 3.76
CA GLU A 651 12.73 30.64 3.09
C GLU A 651 11.35 30.08 3.44
N LEU A 652 10.37 30.97 3.50
CA LEU A 652 8.96 30.61 3.57
C LEU A 652 8.40 30.59 2.16
N SER A 653 7.63 29.56 1.85
CA SER A 653 7.10 29.36 0.51
C SER A 653 5.62 28.99 0.54
N ARG A 654 4.92 29.31 -0.54
CA ARG A 654 3.55 28.90 -0.76
C ARG A 654 3.35 28.56 -2.22
N THR A 655 2.84 27.35 -2.47
CA THR A 655 2.46 26.89 -3.80
C THR A 655 0.94 27.03 -3.99
N VAL A 656 0.54 27.64 -5.11
CA VAL A 656 -0.85 27.76 -5.55
C VAL A 656 -0.91 27.30 -7.00
N GLN A 657 -1.53 26.13 -7.23
CA GLN A 657 -1.50 25.44 -8.51
C GLN A 657 -0.05 25.21 -8.95
N ASN A 658 0.36 25.78 -10.08
CA ASN A 658 1.70 25.61 -10.65
C ASN A 658 2.66 26.75 -10.25
N ASN A 659 2.22 27.68 -9.39
CA ASN A 659 2.98 28.86 -9.01
C ASN A 659 3.48 28.72 -7.57
N THR A 660 4.79 28.79 -7.36
CA THR A 660 5.40 28.82 -6.03
C THR A 660 6.03 30.18 -5.78
N PHE A 661 5.59 30.85 -4.72
CA PHE A 661 6.17 32.10 -4.23
C PHE A 661 6.96 31.79 -2.97
N ALA A 662 8.21 32.24 -2.90
CA ALA A 662 9.02 32.13 -1.71
C ALA A 662 9.74 33.44 -1.37
N ALA A 663 9.91 33.66 -0.07
CA ALA A 663 10.60 34.80 0.49
C ALA A 663 11.42 34.35 1.69
N GLY A 664 12.67 34.78 1.77
CA GLY A 664 13.58 34.28 2.78
C GLY A 664 14.78 35.17 3.02
N LEU A 665 15.67 34.68 3.86
CA LEU A 665 16.99 35.26 4.07
C LEU A 665 18.03 34.36 3.41
N PHE A 666 19.15 34.94 3.04
CA PHE A 666 20.33 34.16 2.67
C PHE A 666 21.55 34.64 3.45
N TYR A 667 22.44 33.71 3.70
CA TYR A 667 23.82 33.97 4.07
C TYR A 667 24.72 33.15 3.14
N GLN A 668 25.72 33.81 2.56
CA GLN A 668 26.70 33.21 1.66
C GLN A 668 28.09 33.65 2.08
N LYS A 669 29.03 32.72 2.07
CA LYS A 669 30.44 32.97 2.31
C LYS A 669 31.24 32.34 1.19
N TYR A 670 32.11 33.12 0.56
CA TYR A 670 33.00 32.68 -0.51
C TYR A 670 34.45 32.88 -0.11
N THR A 671 35.29 31.92 -0.46
CA THR A 671 36.75 32.00 -0.28
C THR A 671 37.40 31.56 -1.58
N VAL A 672 38.04 32.49 -2.27
CA VAL A 672 38.81 32.21 -3.50
C VAL A 672 40.25 31.96 -3.09
N GLU A 673 40.80 30.81 -3.48
CA GLU A 673 42.22 30.50 -3.24
C GLU A 673 43.06 31.08 -4.37
N GLU A 674 44.01 31.95 -4.04
CA GLU A 674 45.00 32.45 -5.00
C GLU A 674 45.99 31.33 -5.33
N THR A 675 45.76 30.68 -6.47
CA THR A 675 46.60 29.57 -6.96
C THR A 675 47.61 30.08 -7.99
N PRO A 676 48.92 29.90 -7.76
CA PRO A 676 49.95 30.27 -8.75
C PRO A 676 49.78 29.55 -10.08
N ASP A 677 50.32 30.14 -11.15
CA ASP A 677 50.31 29.61 -12.52
C ASP A 677 48.89 29.38 -13.07
N ARG A 678 47.91 30.16 -12.60
CA ARG A 678 46.52 30.15 -13.09
C ARG A 678 46.14 31.52 -13.63
N TYR A 679 45.12 31.55 -14.48
CA TYR A 679 44.58 32.78 -15.05
C TYR A 679 44.23 33.82 -13.99
N ILE A 680 43.72 33.42 -12.81
CA ILE A 680 43.38 34.36 -11.73
C ILE A 680 44.58 35.02 -11.06
N SER A 681 45.77 34.40 -11.08
CA SER A 681 46.99 35.02 -10.54
C SER A 681 47.65 35.96 -11.56
N ASP A 682 47.42 35.70 -12.85
CA ASP A 682 47.99 36.49 -13.95
C ASP A 682 47.07 37.63 -14.38
N ALA A 683 45.76 37.44 -14.22
CA ALA A 683 44.77 38.49 -14.35
C ALA A 683 44.98 39.46 -13.19
N ASN A 684 45.32 40.71 -13.50
CA ASN A 684 45.52 41.80 -12.55
C ASN A 684 44.20 42.18 -11.83
N LEU A 685 43.67 41.24 -11.02
CA LEU A 685 42.43 41.33 -10.25
C LEU A 685 42.66 42.14 -8.96
N ASP A 686 41.58 42.66 -8.40
CA ASP A 686 41.62 43.31 -7.10
C ASP A 686 42.00 42.30 -6.01
N PRO A 687 43.00 42.57 -5.14
CA PRO A 687 43.38 41.67 -4.05
C PRO A 687 42.22 41.29 -3.11
N GLU A 688 41.20 42.14 -2.99
CA GLU A 688 39.99 41.87 -2.18
C GLU A 688 39.26 40.59 -2.63
N VAL A 689 39.42 40.17 -3.89
CA VAL A 689 38.81 38.95 -4.44
C VAL A 689 39.32 37.68 -3.73
N PHE A 690 40.55 37.69 -3.25
CA PHE A 690 41.17 36.55 -2.54
C PHE A 690 40.90 36.57 -1.04
N GLU A 691 40.30 37.65 -0.52
CA GLU A 691 39.81 37.67 0.86
C GLU A 691 38.51 36.87 1.00
N THR A 692 38.17 36.50 2.23
CA THR A 692 36.90 35.85 2.52
C THR A 692 35.77 36.87 2.45
N GLN A 693 34.80 36.60 1.57
CA GLN A 693 33.68 37.50 1.30
C GLN A 693 32.39 36.94 1.90
N ASP A 694 31.74 37.72 2.75
CA ASP A 694 30.48 37.39 3.41
C ASP A 694 29.33 38.25 2.87
N TYR A 695 28.25 37.60 2.45
CA TYR A 695 27.04 38.22 1.94
C TYR A 695 25.84 37.76 2.75
N ALA A 696 25.01 38.69 3.18
CA ALA A 696 23.72 38.38 3.79
C ALA A 696 22.65 39.30 3.19
N GLY A 697 21.44 38.77 3.04
CA GLY A 697 20.37 39.55 2.46
C GLY A 697 19.04 38.84 2.47
N PHE A 698 18.14 39.38 1.67
CA PHE A 698 16.79 38.87 1.49
C PHE A 698 16.64 38.34 0.06
N ASN A 699 15.96 37.21 -0.10
CA ASN A 699 15.65 36.63 -1.42
C ASN A 699 14.14 36.57 -1.65
N LEU A 700 13.74 36.85 -2.90
CA LEU A 700 12.41 36.58 -3.42
C LEU A 700 12.55 35.59 -4.56
N ARG A 701 11.73 34.54 -4.55
CA ARG A 701 11.71 33.52 -5.58
C ARG A 701 10.29 33.31 -6.06
N TYR A 702 10.13 33.28 -7.37
CA TYR A 702 8.93 32.81 -8.03
C TYR A 702 9.33 31.64 -8.92
N LEU A 703 8.51 30.58 -8.91
CA LEU A 703 8.69 29.41 -9.75
C LEU A 703 7.34 29.05 -10.38
N PHE A 704 7.30 28.93 -11.69
CA PHE A 704 6.19 28.34 -12.42
C PHE A 704 6.61 26.99 -13.01
N ASP A 705 5.92 25.91 -12.63
CA ASP A 705 6.19 24.56 -13.16
C ASP A 705 4.89 23.85 -13.51
N ASN A 706 4.64 23.67 -14.81
CA ASN A 706 3.55 22.84 -15.33
C ASN A 706 4.05 21.70 -16.23
N THR A 707 5.30 21.29 -16.03
CA THR A 707 5.90 20.18 -16.78
C THR A 707 5.22 18.84 -16.46
N ASP A 708 5.09 17.98 -17.47
CA ASP A 708 4.53 16.64 -17.32
C ASP A 708 5.47 15.68 -16.57
N SER A 709 6.77 15.91 -16.66
CA SER A 709 7.82 15.17 -15.96
C SER A 709 8.98 16.08 -15.59
N ARG A 710 9.47 15.96 -14.35
CA ARG A 710 10.65 16.73 -13.88
C ARG A 710 11.98 16.21 -14.43
N THR A 711 12.05 14.94 -14.80
CA THR A 711 13.31 14.30 -15.25
C THR A 711 13.44 14.26 -16.77
N LEU A 712 12.33 14.05 -17.47
CA LEU A 712 12.26 13.99 -18.93
C LEU A 712 10.98 14.70 -19.40
N PRO A 713 10.91 16.04 -19.27
CA PRO A 713 9.72 16.80 -19.68
C PRO A 713 9.49 16.64 -21.19
N THR A 714 8.28 16.25 -21.58
CA THR A 714 7.86 16.22 -23.00
C THR A 714 6.89 17.37 -23.32
N ARG A 715 6.26 17.96 -22.30
CA ARG A 715 5.29 19.06 -22.39
C ARG A 715 5.35 19.97 -21.16
N GLY A 716 4.98 21.24 -21.34
CA GLY A 716 4.91 22.23 -20.26
C GLY A 716 6.08 23.23 -20.28
N LEU A 717 6.17 24.03 -19.22
CA LEU A 717 7.07 25.14 -18.99
C LEU A 717 7.57 25.09 -17.54
N TYR A 718 8.87 25.32 -17.39
CA TYR A 718 9.54 25.58 -16.12
C TYR A 718 10.16 26.98 -16.21
N TRP A 719 9.71 27.92 -15.38
CA TRP A 719 10.16 29.32 -15.37
C TRP A 719 10.54 29.79 -13.97
#